data_AF-A0A5N6JT33-F1
#
_entry.id   AF-A0A5N6JT33-F1
#
_cell.length_a   1.000
_cell.length_b   1.000
_cell.length_c   1.000
_cell.angle_alpha   90.00
_cell.angle_beta   90.00
_cell.angle_gamma   90.00
#
_symmetry.space_group_name_H-M   'P 1'
#
loop_
_entity.id
_entity.type
_entity.pdbx_description
1 polymer ?
#
loop_
_entity_poly.entity_id
_entity_poly.type
_entity_poly.pdbx_seq_one_letter_code
_entity_poly.pdbx_strand_id
1 'polypeptide(L)'
;MPHHTLTRDEVSKNNTGESLWFVIDSKVYDVTEFVDAHPGGEAVLKQFAGTDATEAFYNLHRQEVLQKYSNLCIGTIEGEKSQVIEQNVGDLSVVPYGEPTWLTPQFKSPYYKESHRKLQKAMRVFTDTYVTPVAQECEKTGAHIPQHLIDRMSKVGILHMRIGPGKHLHGVELMDGAVKGEEFDYFHDMIVCQEMVRANARGFQDGNMAGMTISLTAVLQFANDEAWKNKIAAEVFSGKKKICLAITEAFAGSDVAGIRTTAEKTKDGKHYIVNGTKKWITNGVFSDYFVTGVRTDKGLSVVLIERGEGVETKPIKTSYSPTAGTAYVTFDNVKVPVENLLGVENKGIHVILSNFNHERWGLASAVTRVMRLVTEECIKWSHQRLVFGKKLTDQPVIRQKLAKMISHCEANQAWLENITYQMTLMPYNQQSTHLAGPIGLFKMFATRSAHECADEAVQIFGGRALTQSGMGRTIEMFHRTYKFDAILGGAEEVLGDLGVRQALKNMPKTTLNPAIMSRVKDLPWPSQIPDDEYAEIAAGIPSKDEPFIKKYLGGREALIDQEKQQRSDYAFKSTLSPLAQEACNIVSRIRLEEQASTWTSEFENHVAQETGKNIYPGMMFSLAKERMEKTKLWQIVKKMPKGALLHAHMDAMVDYDFLFEELLKTEGMCIFCDRALDSPESREAGPVKFRWRKKGDGEGAEIWKGGYEAFTFVPLKDAAEAFPDGGREGFLQWLRSRCTITDTESIEHHHGVDAVWRKFSSVFTILNTIIFYEPIFRAFMRRMMQSLLADGVKWVDLRLAFTFFYYSEGQEKADDTYSNMFKVFGEEIEKFKSSKDGKGFWGARMIWTGLRVLDTRKIIEDMDACLTIKMTYPDLVSGYDLVGQEDAGRPLKDLLPELFWFKKQCAQEGVEIPFFFHAGECLGDGSDTDQNLFDAVLLGTRRIGHGFSLYKHPLLIELVKEKKILVESCPISNEVLRLCASIMSHPLPALLARGVSCSLCNDDPSILGQDVNGMTHDFWQALQGWDNLGLAGLGSLAENSVRWAAFEDQSSSEWLEDVKDASLGKGMRAKRLQEWSVEWEQFCLWIVTEFGGDGDSARQIREDGDGPLAAQD
;
A
#
# COMPACT_ATOMS: atom_id res chain seq x y z
N MET A 1 -9.80 -51.12 -20.86
CA MET A 1 -10.81 -52.17 -20.58
C MET A 1 -12.16 -51.62 -20.98
N PRO A 2 -13.14 -52.42 -21.46
CA PRO A 2 -14.49 -51.89 -21.67
C PRO A 2 -14.99 -51.37 -20.32
N HIS A 3 -15.29 -50.09 -20.22
CA HIS A 3 -15.78 -49.49 -18.98
C HIS A 3 -17.12 -50.15 -18.64
N HIS A 4 -17.13 -51.04 -17.64
CA HIS A 4 -18.37 -51.62 -17.15
C HIS A 4 -19.26 -50.47 -16.64
N THR A 5 -20.49 -50.41 -17.13
CA THR A 5 -21.51 -49.55 -16.55
C THR A 5 -21.97 -50.19 -15.25
N LEU A 6 -21.80 -49.47 -14.14
CA LEU A 6 -22.11 -49.94 -12.79
C LEU A 6 -23.19 -49.06 -12.16
N THR A 7 -23.99 -49.63 -11.27
CA THR A 7 -25.00 -48.89 -10.50
C THR A 7 -24.45 -48.55 -9.11
N ARG A 8 -24.98 -47.50 -8.48
CA ARG A 8 -24.62 -47.15 -7.09
C ARG A 8 -24.99 -48.28 -6.10
N ASP A 9 -26.01 -49.08 -6.42
CA ASP A 9 -26.40 -50.27 -5.65
C ASP A 9 -25.40 -51.43 -5.75
N GLU A 10 -24.68 -51.55 -6.87
CA GLU A 10 -23.58 -52.50 -7.00
C GLU A 10 -22.38 -52.05 -6.18
N VAL A 11 -22.07 -50.74 -6.19
CA VAL A 11 -20.98 -50.19 -5.37
C VAL A 11 -21.27 -50.38 -3.88
N SER A 12 -22.48 -50.11 -3.41
CA SER A 12 -22.84 -50.18 -1.97
C SER A 12 -22.72 -51.58 -1.36
N LYS A 13 -22.78 -52.64 -2.18
CA LYS A 13 -22.59 -54.03 -1.76
C LYS A 13 -21.11 -54.42 -1.56
N ASN A 14 -20.18 -53.60 -2.03
CA ASN A 14 -18.74 -53.85 -1.97
C ASN A 14 -18.11 -52.98 -0.88
N ASN A 15 -18.47 -53.25 0.37
CA ASN A 15 -18.09 -52.49 1.55
C ASN A 15 -17.47 -53.33 2.70
N THR A 16 -16.89 -54.49 2.37
CA THR A 16 -16.34 -55.44 3.35
C THR A 16 -14.81 -55.47 3.31
N GLY A 17 -14.18 -56.20 4.23
CA GLY A 17 -12.72 -56.39 4.22
C GLY A 17 -12.20 -57.18 3.02
N GLU A 18 -13.07 -57.95 2.35
CA GLU A 18 -12.73 -58.78 1.18
C GLU A 18 -13.20 -58.17 -0.15
N SER A 19 -13.93 -57.05 -0.12
CA SER A 19 -14.34 -56.30 -1.30
C SER A 19 -14.62 -54.83 -0.95
N LEU A 20 -13.82 -53.92 -1.49
CA LEU A 20 -13.82 -52.49 -1.12
C LEU A 20 -13.83 -51.60 -2.36
N TRP A 21 -15.02 -51.10 -2.73
CA TRP A 21 -15.21 -50.20 -3.86
C TRP A 21 -15.64 -48.80 -3.40
N PHE A 22 -15.36 -47.78 -4.20
CA PHE A 22 -15.97 -46.45 -4.02
C PHE A 22 -16.03 -45.67 -5.34
N VAL A 23 -16.88 -44.63 -5.36
CA VAL A 23 -17.02 -43.71 -6.50
C VAL A 23 -16.15 -42.48 -6.30
N ILE A 24 -15.46 -42.03 -7.35
CA ILE A 24 -14.84 -40.69 -7.41
C ILE A 24 -15.23 -40.02 -8.75
N ASP A 25 -15.91 -38.86 -8.68
CA ASP A 25 -16.45 -38.00 -9.75
C ASP A 25 -17.50 -38.64 -10.68
N SER A 26 -17.39 -39.95 -10.93
CA SER A 26 -18.34 -40.83 -11.64
C SER A 26 -17.74 -42.22 -11.88
N LYS A 27 -16.42 -42.39 -11.66
CA LYS A 27 -15.68 -43.63 -11.88
C LYS A 27 -15.68 -44.49 -10.62
N VAL A 28 -15.78 -45.80 -10.79
CA VAL A 28 -15.75 -46.77 -9.70
C VAL A 28 -14.35 -47.39 -9.60
N TYR A 29 -13.77 -47.34 -8.41
CA TYR A 29 -12.45 -47.90 -8.13
C TYR A 29 -12.57 -49.08 -7.18
N ASP A 30 -11.97 -50.21 -7.56
CA ASP A 30 -11.74 -51.35 -6.68
C ASP A 30 -10.38 -51.20 -6.02
N VAL A 31 -10.37 -50.99 -4.71
CA VAL A 31 -9.12 -50.82 -3.94
C VAL A 31 -8.86 -51.98 -2.99
N THR A 32 -9.54 -53.11 -3.18
CA THR A 32 -9.46 -54.27 -2.28
C THR A 32 -8.02 -54.71 -2.06
N GLU A 33 -7.23 -54.86 -3.12
CA GLU A 33 -5.81 -55.23 -3.04
C GLU A 33 -4.87 -54.05 -2.71
N PHE A 34 -5.36 -52.81 -2.82
CA PHE A 34 -4.58 -51.60 -2.56
C PHE A 34 -4.71 -51.12 -1.11
N VAL A 35 -5.70 -51.61 -0.37
CA VAL A 35 -6.04 -51.12 0.98
C VAL A 35 -4.84 -51.18 1.95
N ASP A 36 -4.06 -52.26 1.89
CA ASP A 36 -2.87 -52.47 2.72
C ASP A 36 -1.66 -51.64 2.25
N ALA A 37 -1.65 -51.26 0.98
CA ALA A 37 -0.59 -50.44 0.37
C ALA A 37 -0.88 -48.94 0.49
N HIS A 38 -2.05 -48.54 1.00
CA HIS A 38 -2.43 -47.14 1.11
C HIS A 38 -1.59 -46.40 2.16
N PRO A 39 -0.86 -45.32 1.80
CA PRO A 39 0.05 -44.63 2.73
C PRO A 39 -0.62 -44.02 3.97
N GLY A 40 -1.93 -43.76 3.91
CA GLY A 40 -2.72 -43.26 5.04
C GLY A 40 -3.27 -44.34 5.97
N GLY A 41 -2.99 -45.62 5.69
CA GLY A 41 -3.53 -46.77 6.42
C GLY A 41 -4.92 -47.21 5.95
N GLU A 42 -5.26 -48.47 6.23
CA GLU A 42 -6.51 -49.12 5.78
C GLU A 42 -7.79 -48.47 6.36
N ALA A 43 -7.71 -47.95 7.58
CA ALA A 43 -8.85 -47.40 8.30
C ALA A 43 -9.48 -46.18 7.60
N VAL A 44 -8.69 -45.45 6.79
CA VAL A 44 -9.16 -44.29 6.05
C VAL A 44 -10.01 -44.70 4.85
N LEU A 45 -9.61 -45.75 4.13
CA LEU A 45 -10.35 -46.23 2.96
C LEU A 45 -11.63 -46.97 3.35
N LYS A 46 -11.58 -47.75 4.44
CA LYS A 46 -12.75 -48.47 4.98
C LYS A 46 -13.92 -47.56 5.37
N GLN A 47 -13.67 -46.28 5.69
CA GLN A 47 -14.73 -45.31 6.02
C GLN A 47 -15.63 -44.97 4.83
N PHE A 48 -15.12 -45.06 3.61
CA PHE A 48 -15.84 -44.68 2.38
C PHE A 48 -16.23 -45.88 1.53
N ALA A 49 -15.95 -47.10 2.01
CA ALA A 49 -16.28 -48.33 1.30
C ALA A 49 -17.78 -48.41 0.96
N GLY A 50 -18.08 -48.71 -0.30
CA GLY A 50 -19.43 -48.75 -0.85
C GLY A 50 -20.10 -47.39 -1.06
N THR A 51 -19.38 -46.27 -0.95
CA THR A 51 -19.97 -44.92 -1.03
C THR A 51 -19.29 -44.03 -2.08
N ASP A 52 -19.78 -42.79 -2.22
CA ASP A 52 -19.17 -41.76 -3.04
C ASP A 52 -18.12 -41.00 -2.23
N ALA A 53 -16.85 -41.25 -2.55
CA ALA A 53 -15.70 -40.69 -1.85
C ALA A 53 -15.17 -39.42 -2.52
N THR A 54 -15.87 -38.85 -3.50
CA THR A 54 -15.36 -37.75 -4.33
C THR A 54 -14.84 -36.56 -3.51
N GLU A 55 -15.66 -36.06 -2.58
CA GLU A 55 -15.29 -34.91 -1.75
C GLU A 55 -14.11 -35.23 -0.82
N ALA A 56 -14.15 -36.40 -0.16
CA ALA A 56 -13.08 -36.85 0.72
C ALA A 56 -11.74 -37.00 -0.02
N PHE A 57 -11.80 -37.56 -1.23
CA PHE A 57 -10.65 -37.71 -2.11
C PHE A 57 -10.06 -36.35 -2.48
N TYR A 58 -10.86 -35.44 -3.05
CA TYR A 58 -10.37 -34.13 -3.46
C TYR A 58 -10.02 -33.22 -2.29
N ASN A 59 -10.45 -33.47 -1.06
CA ASN A 59 -9.96 -32.69 0.07
C ASN A 59 -8.49 -33.02 0.43
N LEU A 60 -7.97 -34.17 -0.01
CA LEU A 60 -6.64 -34.68 0.37
C LEU A 60 -5.69 -34.98 -0.80
N HIS A 61 -6.26 -35.29 -1.97
CA HIS A 61 -5.57 -35.77 -3.17
C HIS A 61 -5.97 -34.93 -4.38
N ARG A 62 -5.24 -35.10 -5.49
CA ARG A 62 -5.59 -34.52 -6.78
C ARG A 62 -5.84 -35.59 -7.83
N GLN A 63 -6.43 -35.18 -8.95
CA GLN A 63 -6.78 -36.08 -10.06
C GLN A 63 -5.59 -36.89 -10.59
N GLU A 64 -4.38 -36.35 -10.55
CA GLU A 64 -3.17 -37.01 -11.02
C GLU A 64 -2.85 -38.29 -10.22
N VAL A 65 -3.35 -38.41 -8.98
CA VAL A 65 -3.25 -39.65 -8.20
C VAL A 65 -4.09 -40.77 -8.84
N LEU A 66 -5.29 -40.46 -9.35
CA LEU A 66 -6.14 -41.44 -10.03
C LEU A 66 -5.59 -41.85 -11.40
N GLN A 67 -4.85 -40.97 -12.07
CA GLN A 67 -4.15 -41.33 -13.30
C GLN A 67 -3.07 -42.39 -13.02
N LYS A 68 -2.32 -42.23 -11.92
CA LYS A 68 -1.31 -43.19 -11.48
C LYS A 68 -1.90 -44.56 -11.14
N TYR A 69 -3.08 -44.58 -10.52
CA TYR A 69 -3.79 -45.81 -10.12
C TYR A 69 -4.99 -46.11 -11.02
N SER A 70 -4.89 -45.74 -12.30
CA SER A 70 -5.97 -45.91 -13.28
C SER A 70 -6.34 -47.40 -13.51
N ASN A 71 -5.42 -48.31 -13.19
CA ASN A 71 -5.65 -49.76 -13.22
C ASN A 71 -6.66 -50.24 -12.16
N LEU A 72 -6.92 -49.46 -11.10
CA LEU A 72 -7.92 -49.76 -10.08
C LEU A 72 -9.34 -49.37 -10.52
N CYS A 73 -9.48 -48.61 -11.61
CA CYS A 73 -10.78 -48.20 -12.14
C CYS A 73 -11.45 -49.37 -12.87
N ILE A 74 -12.61 -49.82 -12.37
CA ILE A 74 -13.35 -50.97 -12.91
C ILE A 74 -14.55 -50.56 -13.76
N GLY A 75 -15.02 -49.30 -13.67
CA GLY A 75 -16.20 -48.87 -14.40
C GLY A 75 -16.60 -47.42 -14.17
N THR A 76 -17.79 -47.06 -14.65
CA THR A 76 -18.40 -45.73 -14.50
C THR A 76 -19.86 -45.90 -14.11
N ILE A 77 -20.37 -45.01 -13.25
CA ILE A 77 -21.76 -45.04 -12.82
C ILE A 77 -22.70 -44.79 -14.00
N GLU A 78 -23.76 -45.60 -14.09
CA GLU A 78 -24.79 -45.49 -15.12
C GLU A 78 -25.38 -44.08 -15.19
N GLY A 79 -25.36 -43.48 -16.38
CA GLY A 79 -25.93 -42.15 -16.63
C GLY A 79 -25.07 -40.96 -16.16
N GLU A 80 -23.97 -41.20 -15.45
CA GLU A 80 -23.08 -40.13 -14.95
C GLU A 80 -21.91 -39.85 -15.91
N LYS A 81 -21.46 -38.59 -15.94
CA LYS A 81 -20.27 -38.16 -16.70
C LYS A 81 -19.30 -37.44 -15.78
N SER A 82 -18.03 -37.79 -15.92
CA SER A 82 -16.92 -37.15 -15.22
C SER A 82 -16.95 -35.64 -15.44
N GLN A 83 -16.90 -34.87 -14.35
CA GLN A 83 -16.83 -33.41 -14.37
C GLN A 83 -15.38 -32.92 -14.31
N VAL A 84 -14.43 -33.81 -14.04
CA VAL A 84 -13.02 -33.48 -13.87
C VAL A 84 -12.29 -33.55 -15.21
N ILE A 85 -11.63 -32.45 -15.58
CA ILE A 85 -10.81 -32.38 -16.80
C ILE A 85 -9.47 -33.09 -16.55
N GLU A 86 -9.22 -34.20 -17.26
CA GLU A 86 -7.94 -34.89 -17.24
C GLU A 86 -6.94 -34.20 -18.19
N GLN A 87 -5.80 -33.76 -17.65
CA GLN A 87 -4.67 -33.28 -18.45
C GLN A 87 -3.91 -34.46 -19.05
N ASN A 88 -3.69 -34.43 -20.37
CA ASN A 88 -2.88 -35.38 -21.10
C ASN A 88 -1.48 -34.83 -21.40
N VAL A 89 -0.58 -35.72 -21.80
CA VAL A 89 0.77 -35.37 -22.28
C VAL A 89 0.68 -34.34 -23.40
N GLY A 90 1.39 -33.22 -23.24
CA GLY A 90 1.41 -32.16 -24.25
C GLY A 90 0.29 -31.12 -24.14
N ASP A 91 -0.68 -31.30 -23.24
CA ASP A 91 -1.78 -30.36 -23.07
C ASP A 91 -1.30 -29.00 -22.52
N LEU A 92 -2.05 -27.96 -22.86
CA LEU A 92 -1.92 -26.65 -22.22
C LEU A 92 -2.70 -26.65 -20.92
N SER A 93 -2.16 -26.01 -19.87
CA SER A 93 -2.95 -25.82 -18.66
C SER A 93 -4.15 -24.92 -18.95
N VAL A 94 -5.33 -25.37 -18.52
CA VAL A 94 -6.58 -24.61 -18.55
C VAL A 94 -6.79 -23.80 -17.26
N VAL A 95 -5.89 -23.93 -16.28
CA VAL A 95 -5.92 -23.14 -15.06
C VAL A 95 -5.61 -21.69 -15.41
N PRO A 96 -6.42 -20.71 -14.95
CA PRO A 96 -6.14 -19.30 -15.18
C PRO A 96 -4.71 -18.96 -14.77
N TYR A 97 -3.98 -18.26 -15.65
CA TYR A 97 -2.57 -17.88 -15.48
C TYR A 97 -1.57 -19.04 -15.38
N GLY A 98 -1.98 -20.31 -15.55
CA GLY A 98 -1.09 -21.47 -15.56
C GLY A 98 -0.17 -21.55 -16.80
N GLU A 99 -0.59 -20.93 -17.90
CA GLU A 99 0.24 -20.73 -19.09
C GLU A 99 0.48 -19.24 -19.34
N PRO A 100 1.62 -18.86 -19.96
CA PRO A 100 1.82 -17.49 -20.42
C PRO A 100 0.75 -17.14 -21.47
N THR A 101 0.35 -15.86 -21.50
CA THR A 101 -0.79 -15.39 -22.30
C THR A 101 -0.72 -15.79 -23.78
N TRP A 102 0.46 -15.85 -24.39
CA TRP A 102 0.61 -16.25 -25.80
C TRP A 102 0.20 -17.71 -26.11
N LEU A 103 0.15 -18.59 -25.11
CA LEU A 103 -0.34 -19.96 -25.25
C LEU A 103 -1.86 -20.06 -25.01
N THR A 104 -2.46 -19.05 -24.41
CA THR A 104 -3.87 -19.02 -24.04
C THR A 104 -4.70 -18.51 -25.24
N PRO A 105 -5.62 -19.32 -25.81
CA PRO A 105 -6.26 -19.02 -27.10
C PRO A 105 -6.94 -17.64 -27.23
N GLN A 106 -7.39 -17.09 -26.10
CA GLN A 106 -8.09 -15.82 -25.98
C GLN A 106 -7.17 -14.61 -26.26
N PHE A 107 -5.85 -14.76 -26.08
CA PHE A 107 -4.90 -13.67 -26.24
C PHE A 107 -4.12 -13.78 -27.55
N LYS A 108 -3.57 -12.65 -28.00
CA LYS A 108 -2.70 -12.54 -29.17
C LYS A 108 -1.38 -11.92 -28.76
N SER A 109 -0.29 -12.33 -29.39
CA SER A 109 1.04 -11.78 -29.15
C SER A 109 1.70 -11.41 -30.48
N PRO A 110 2.40 -10.27 -30.56
CA PRO A 110 3.15 -9.89 -31.75
C PRO A 110 4.46 -10.67 -31.92
N TYR A 111 4.92 -11.40 -30.89
CA TYR A 111 6.24 -12.03 -30.88
C TYR A 111 6.25 -13.46 -31.43
N TYR A 112 5.12 -14.17 -31.38
CA TYR A 112 5.09 -15.61 -31.65
C TYR A 112 4.53 -15.96 -33.03
N LYS A 113 5.28 -16.80 -33.76
CA LYS A 113 4.90 -17.38 -35.07
C LYS A 113 4.58 -18.87 -34.94
N GLU A 114 4.06 -19.46 -36.02
CA GLU A 114 3.64 -20.88 -36.04
C GLU A 114 4.78 -21.85 -35.68
N SER A 115 6.01 -21.56 -36.11
CA SER A 115 7.19 -22.38 -35.78
C SER A 115 7.44 -22.43 -34.27
N HIS A 116 7.22 -21.32 -33.55
CA HIS A 116 7.31 -21.27 -32.08
C HIS A 116 6.29 -22.24 -31.45
N ARG A 117 5.04 -22.22 -31.93
CA ARG A 117 4.00 -23.10 -31.39
C ARG A 117 4.26 -24.57 -31.72
N LYS A 118 4.75 -24.89 -32.93
CA LYS A 118 5.13 -26.26 -33.32
C LYS A 118 6.24 -26.80 -32.41
N LEU A 119 7.31 -26.03 -32.23
CA LEU A 119 8.41 -26.43 -31.35
C LEU A 119 7.93 -26.58 -29.91
N GLN A 120 7.19 -25.61 -29.39
CA GLN A 120 6.67 -25.65 -28.02
C GLN A 120 5.86 -26.93 -27.77
N LYS A 121 4.95 -27.30 -28.69
CA LYS A 121 4.16 -28.53 -28.58
C LYS A 121 5.05 -29.78 -28.57
N ALA A 122 6.03 -29.85 -29.48
CA ALA A 122 6.94 -30.99 -29.57
C ALA A 122 7.81 -31.12 -28.31
N MET A 123 8.37 -30.00 -27.83
CA MET A 123 9.15 -29.93 -26.60
C MET A 123 8.33 -30.36 -25.37
N ARG A 124 7.08 -29.91 -25.27
CA ARG A 124 6.21 -30.30 -24.14
C ARG A 124 5.96 -31.80 -24.09
N VAL A 125 5.58 -32.39 -25.23
CA VAL A 125 5.35 -33.84 -25.34
C VAL A 125 6.61 -34.60 -24.94
N PHE A 126 7.77 -34.16 -25.44
CA PHE A 126 9.05 -34.77 -25.08
C PHE A 126 9.37 -34.65 -23.59
N THR A 127 9.19 -33.46 -23.02
CA THR A 127 9.41 -33.21 -21.59
C THR A 127 8.51 -34.10 -20.75
N ASP A 128 7.21 -34.06 -20.97
CA ASP A 128 6.22 -34.80 -20.19
C ASP A 128 6.45 -36.33 -20.29
N THR A 129 6.81 -36.84 -21.49
CA THR A 129 6.98 -38.28 -21.74
C THR A 129 8.32 -38.82 -21.24
N TYR A 130 9.42 -38.11 -21.49
CA TYR A 130 10.78 -38.66 -21.32
C TYR A 130 11.61 -37.93 -20.27
N VAL A 131 11.47 -36.61 -20.13
CA VAL A 131 12.29 -35.82 -19.22
C VAL A 131 11.72 -35.88 -17.80
N THR A 132 10.45 -35.58 -17.61
CA THR A 132 9.81 -35.48 -16.29
C THR A 132 9.95 -36.76 -15.46
N PRO A 133 9.71 -37.99 -15.99
CA PRO A 133 9.87 -39.21 -15.20
C PRO A 133 11.31 -39.41 -14.71
N VAL A 134 12.29 -39.20 -15.60
CA VAL A 134 13.72 -39.33 -15.26
C VAL A 134 14.15 -38.24 -14.28
N ALA A 135 13.70 -37.01 -14.49
CA ALA A 135 14.03 -35.87 -13.64
C ALA A 135 13.57 -36.08 -12.20
N GLN A 136 12.34 -36.57 -12.02
CA GLN A 136 11.78 -36.85 -10.69
C GLN A 136 12.53 -37.98 -9.99
N GLU A 137 12.91 -39.04 -10.70
CA GLU A 137 13.68 -40.14 -10.12
C GLU A 137 15.12 -39.74 -9.76
N CYS A 138 15.79 -38.97 -10.63
CA CYS A 138 17.12 -38.44 -10.35
C CYS A 138 17.11 -37.50 -9.13
N GLU A 139 16.14 -36.58 -9.01
CA GLU A 139 16.02 -35.72 -7.83
C GLU A 139 15.85 -36.52 -6.54
N LYS A 140 15.00 -37.55 -6.58
CA LYS A 140 14.73 -38.41 -5.43
C LYS A 140 15.96 -39.22 -5.00
N THR A 141 16.72 -39.75 -5.96
CA THR A 141 17.82 -40.69 -5.70
C THR A 141 19.19 -40.02 -5.63
N GLY A 142 19.34 -38.82 -6.17
CA GLY A 142 20.63 -38.18 -6.43
C GLY A 142 21.42 -38.83 -7.57
N ALA A 143 20.81 -39.74 -8.35
CA ALA A 143 21.50 -40.46 -9.43
C ALA A 143 21.91 -39.53 -10.58
N HIS A 144 22.93 -39.95 -11.32
CA HIS A 144 23.30 -39.33 -12.59
C HIS A 144 22.21 -39.55 -13.65
N ILE A 145 22.18 -38.65 -14.62
CA ILE A 145 21.22 -38.73 -15.72
C ILE A 145 21.58 -39.90 -16.61
N PRO A 146 20.62 -40.78 -16.92
CA PRO A 146 20.90 -41.97 -17.70
C PRO A 146 21.21 -41.60 -19.16
N GLN A 147 22.24 -42.25 -19.71
CA GLN A 147 22.74 -41.97 -21.05
C GLN A 147 21.66 -42.12 -22.14
N HIS A 148 20.68 -43.02 -21.97
CA HIS A 148 19.61 -43.20 -22.95
C HIS A 148 18.73 -41.94 -23.13
N LEU A 149 18.55 -41.13 -22.08
CA LEU A 149 17.81 -39.85 -22.20
C LEU A 149 18.65 -38.83 -22.96
N ILE A 150 19.95 -38.75 -22.65
CA ILE A 150 20.90 -37.86 -23.34
C ILE A 150 20.99 -38.22 -24.82
N ASP A 151 21.12 -39.50 -25.15
CA ASP A 151 21.14 -40.00 -26.54
C ASP A 151 19.85 -39.63 -27.28
N ARG A 152 18.70 -39.73 -26.61
CA ARG A 152 17.42 -39.31 -27.17
C ARG A 152 17.38 -37.80 -27.43
N MET A 153 17.79 -36.98 -26.47
CA MET A 153 17.87 -35.53 -26.61
C MET A 153 18.83 -35.11 -27.74
N SER A 154 19.97 -35.80 -27.88
CA SER A 154 20.91 -35.59 -28.98
C SER A 154 20.26 -35.88 -30.33
N LYS A 155 19.61 -37.05 -30.45
CA LYS A 155 18.97 -37.52 -31.70
C LYS A 155 17.94 -36.52 -32.23
N VAL A 156 17.12 -35.92 -31.36
CA VAL A 156 16.08 -34.96 -31.76
C VAL A 156 16.55 -33.51 -31.74
N GLY A 157 17.86 -33.27 -31.66
CA GLY A 157 18.43 -31.92 -31.77
C GLY A 157 18.34 -31.04 -30.51
N ILE A 158 17.79 -31.52 -29.38
CA ILE A 158 17.65 -30.72 -28.14
C ILE A 158 19.00 -30.23 -27.61
N LEU A 159 20.04 -31.06 -27.66
CA LEU A 159 21.38 -30.63 -27.21
C LEU A 159 21.94 -29.48 -28.07
N HIS A 160 21.60 -29.45 -29.36
CA HIS A 160 22.00 -28.36 -30.25
C HIS A 160 21.21 -27.10 -29.95
N MET A 161 19.88 -27.18 -29.80
CA MET A 161 19.00 -26.02 -29.56
C MET A 161 19.35 -25.25 -28.28
N ARG A 162 19.88 -25.93 -27.25
CA ARG A 162 20.13 -25.35 -25.92
C ARG A 162 21.33 -24.41 -25.81
N ILE A 163 22.05 -24.16 -26.90
CA ILE A 163 23.10 -23.13 -26.96
C ILE A 163 22.69 -21.91 -27.80
N GLY A 164 21.40 -21.80 -28.14
CA GLY A 164 20.81 -20.69 -28.86
C GLY A 164 20.93 -20.77 -30.39
N PRO A 165 20.45 -19.76 -31.12
CA PRO A 165 20.46 -19.74 -32.58
C PRO A 165 21.89 -19.67 -33.14
N GLY A 166 22.17 -20.42 -34.21
CA GLY A 166 23.45 -20.35 -34.91
C GLY A 166 23.68 -21.47 -35.93
N LYS A 167 24.80 -21.39 -36.65
CA LYS A 167 25.16 -22.32 -37.74
C LYS A 167 25.25 -23.78 -37.31
N HIS A 168 25.46 -24.06 -36.02
CA HIS A 168 25.52 -25.41 -35.48
C HIS A 168 24.16 -26.14 -35.52
N LEU A 169 23.06 -25.41 -35.76
CA LEU A 169 21.72 -25.98 -35.97
C LEU A 169 21.45 -26.36 -37.43
N HIS A 170 22.23 -25.84 -38.38
CA HIS A 170 21.96 -26.03 -39.80
C HIS A 170 22.22 -27.48 -40.20
N GLY A 171 21.22 -28.12 -40.81
CA GLY A 171 21.27 -29.55 -41.14
C GLY A 171 21.03 -30.49 -39.96
N VAL A 172 20.68 -29.98 -38.78
CA VAL A 172 20.23 -30.80 -37.64
C VAL A 172 18.71 -30.94 -37.68
N GLU A 173 18.21 -32.16 -37.49
CA GLU A 173 16.78 -32.41 -37.40
C GLU A 173 16.25 -32.02 -36.00
N LEU A 174 15.59 -30.86 -35.91
CA LEU A 174 15.08 -30.33 -34.64
C LEU A 174 13.66 -30.85 -34.36
N MET A 175 13.53 -31.69 -33.33
CA MET A 175 12.27 -32.29 -32.89
C MET A 175 11.49 -32.96 -34.03
N ASP A 176 12.15 -33.87 -34.76
CA ASP A 176 11.59 -34.59 -35.91
C ASP A 176 11.03 -33.64 -37.00
N GLY A 177 11.73 -32.53 -37.24
CA GLY A 177 11.40 -31.55 -38.28
C GLY A 177 10.36 -30.50 -37.86
N ALA A 178 10.10 -30.32 -36.57
CA ALA A 178 9.17 -29.29 -36.09
C ALA A 178 9.57 -27.87 -36.50
N VAL A 179 10.89 -27.60 -36.56
CA VAL A 179 11.50 -26.33 -36.95
C VAL A 179 12.80 -26.60 -37.72
N LYS A 180 13.10 -25.80 -38.74
CA LYS A 180 14.40 -25.86 -39.44
C LYS A 180 15.46 -25.08 -38.66
N GLY A 181 16.70 -25.54 -38.68
CA GLY A 181 17.81 -24.87 -37.99
C GLY A 181 17.99 -23.40 -38.38
N GLU A 182 17.73 -23.05 -39.65
CA GLU A 182 17.82 -21.69 -40.18
C GLU A 182 16.67 -20.78 -39.71
N GLU A 183 15.55 -21.35 -39.28
CA GLU A 183 14.37 -20.63 -38.80
C GLU A 183 14.36 -20.43 -37.27
N PHE A 184 15.29 -21.10 -36.56
CA PHE A 184 15.42 -21.08 -35.11
C PHE A 184 15.97 -19.73 -34.63
N ASP A 185 15.25 -19.09 -33.71
CA ASP A 185 15.59 -17.78 -33.13
C ASP A 185 15.51 -17.81 -31.59
N TYR A 186 15.76 -16.69 -30.94
CA TYR A 186 15.77 -16.63 -29.47
C TYR A 186 14.40 -16.89 -28.81
N PHE A 187 13.28 -16.77 -29.52
CA PHE A 187 11.98 -17.20 -28.98
C PHE A 187 11.86 -18.72 -28.96
N HIS A 188 12.41 -19.41 -29.97
CA HIS A 188 12.52 -20.87 -29.94
C HIS A 188 13.42 -21.33 -28.80
N ASP A 189 14.56 -20.66 -28.59
CA ASP A 189 15.48 -20.93 -27.47
C ASP A 189 14.80 -20.74 -26.11
N MET A 190 14.07 -19.63 -25.94
CA MET A 190 13.29 -19.35 -24.72
C MET A 190 12.27 -20.46 -24.44
N ILE A 191 11.58 -20.93 -25.49
CA ILE A 191 10.62 -22.03 -25.40
C ILE A 191 11.31 -23.33 -24.96
N VAL A 192 12.49 -23.64 -25.51
CA VAL A 192 13.27 -24.81 -25.07
C VAL A 192 13.63 -24.68 -23.59
N CYS A 193 14.10 -23.51 -23.15
CA CYS A 193 14.35 -23.25 -21.72
C CYS A 193 13.10 -23.47 -20.87
N GLN A 194 11.97 -22.85 -21.22
CA GLN A 194 10.74 -22.94 -20.41
C GLN A 194 10.14 -24.35 -20.40
N GLU A 195 10.08 -25.04 -21.54
CA GLU A 195 9.50 -26.39 -21.60
C GLU A 195 10.38 -27.43 -20.89
N MET A 196 11.71 -27.27 -20.89
CA MET A 196 12.61 -28.18 -20.16
C MET A 196 12.47 -28.08 -18.65
N VAL A 197 12.08 -26.91 -18.12
CA VAL A 197 12.01 -26.70 -16.67
C VAL A 197 10.67 -27.06 -16.03
N ARG A 198 9.65 -27.38 -16.84
CA ARG A 198 8.33 -27.84 -16.37
C ARG A 198 8.39 -29.06 -15.44
N ALA A 199 9.44 -29.87 -15.53
CA ALA A 199 9.65 -31.01 -14.65
C ALA A 199 9.88 -30.62 -13.17
N ASN A 200 10.12 -29.34 -12.87
CA ASN A 200 10.39 -28.78 -11.53
C ASN A 200 11.42 -29.62 -10.74
N ALA A 201 12.60 -29.77 -11.32
CA ALA A 201 13.66 -30.65 -10.84
C ALA A 201 15.01 -29.94 -11.04
N ARG A 202 15.33 -29.02 -10.15
CA ARG A 202 16.36 -28.00 -10.35
C ARG A 202 17.80 -28.54 -10.34
N GLY A 203 18.10 -29.57 -9.55
CA GLY A 203 19.36 -30.30 -9.60
C GLY A 203 19.49 -31.18 -10.85
N PHE A 204 18.40 -31.81 -11.30
CA PHE A 204 18.37 -32.49 -12.61
C PHE A 204 18.62 -31.53 -13.77
N GLN A 205 18.01 -30.34 -13.76
CA GLN A 205 18.23 -29.33 -14.81
C GLN A 205 19.70 -28.96 -14.97
N ASP A 206 20.38 -28.66 -13.85
CA ASP A 206 21.83 -28.40 -13.84
C ASP A 206 22.62 -29.65 -14.25
N GLY A 207 22.19 -30.84 -13.83
CA GLY A 207 22.81 -32.12 -14.19
C GLY A 207 22.69 -32.45 -15.68
N ASN A 208 21.62 -31.97 -16.31
CA ASN A 208 21.25 -32.32 -17.67
C ASN A 208 22.03 -31.49 -18.67
N MET A 209 23.31 -31.81 -18.82
CA MET A 209 24.20 -31.17 -19.79
C MET A 209 24.21 -29.63 -19.67
N ALA A 210 23.95 -29.05 -18.49
CA ALA A 210 24.00 -27.59 -18.33
C ALA A 210 25.43 -27.05 -18.42
N GLY A 211 26.43 -27.87 -18.07
CA GLY A 211 27.83 -27.58 -18.35
C GLY A 211 28.09 -27.34 -19.84
N MET A 212 27.44 -28.10 -20.74
CA MET A 212 27.49 -27.83 -22.18
C MET A 212 26.92 -26.45 -22.53
N THR A 213 25.77 -26.10 -21.97
CA THR A 213 25.10 -24.83 -22.31
C THR A 213 25.93 -23.61 -21.95
N ILE A 214 26.77 -23.71 -20.91
CA ILE A 214 27.64 -22.62 -20.46
C ILE A 214 29.12 -22.77 -20.88
N SER A 215 29.48 -23.76 -21.68
CA SER A 215 30.91 -23.99 -22.02
C SER A 215 31.16 -24.20 -23.50
N LEU A 216 30.25 -24.88 -24.21
CA LEU A 216 30.51 -25.29 -25.58
C LEU A 216 30.54 -24.09 -26.54
N THR A 217 29.73 -23.07 -26.26
CA THR A 217 29.73 -21.77 -26.95
C THR A 217 31.12 -21.11 -26.95
N ALA A 218 31.85 -21.17 -25.84
CA ALA A 218 33.22 -20.64 -25.76
C ALA A 218 34.18 -21.39 -26.68
N VAL A 219 34.04 -22.72 -26.79
CA VAL A 219 34.81 -23.53 -27.75
C VAL A 219 34.43 -23.16 -29.18
N LEU A 220 33.14 -23.11 -29.51
CA LEU A 220 32.65 -22.80 -30.85
C LEU A 220 33.04 -21.41 -31.35
N GLN A 221 33.21 -20.46 -30.44
CA GLN A 221 33.54 -19.08 -30.78
C GLN A 221 35.04 -18.77 -30.74
N PHE A 222 35.81 -19.44 -29.86
CA PHE A 222 37.19 -19.04 -29.56
C PHE A 222 38.24 -20.13 -29.75
N ALA A 223 37.87 -21.36 -30.11
CA ALA A 223 38.86 -22.36 -30.52
C ALA A 223 39.59 -21.89 -31.79
N ASN A 224 40.92 -21.95 -31.78
CA ASN A 224 41.76 -21.47 -32.88
C ASN A 224 41.87 -22.49 -34.03
N ASP A 225 41.66 -23.78 -33.76
CA ASP A 225 41.70 -24.86 -34.74
C ASP A 225 40.28 -25.35 -35.08
N GLU A 226 39.89 -25.25 -36.35
CA GLU A 226 38.55 -25.63 -36.83
C GLU A 226 38.28 -27.14 -36.77
N ALA A 227 39.27 -27.98 -37.05
CA ALA A 227 39.09 -29.44 -37.05
C ALA A 227 38.88 -29.94 -35.61
N TRP A 228 39.66 -29.43 -34.67
CA TRP A 228 39.54 -29.70 -33.25
C TRP A 228 38.22 -29.16 -32.69
N LYS A 229 37.85 -27.92 -33.02
CA LYS A 229 36.56 -27.33 -32.66
C LYS A 229 35.39 -28.23 -33.08
N ASN A 230 35.39 -28.67 -34.33
CA ASN A 230 34.33 -29.54 -34.87
C ASN A 230 34.32 -30.92 -34.20
N LYS A 231 35.50 -31.49 -33.88
CA LYS A 231 35.61 -32.75 -33.14
C LYS A 231 34.97 -32.62 -31.75
N ILE A 232 35.37 -31.61 -30.96
CA ILE A 232 34.84 -31.38 -29.62
C ILE A 232 33.34 -31.12 -29.67
N ALA A 233 32.87 -30.30 -30.61
CA ALA A 233 31.44 -30.06 -30.81
C ALA A 233 30.67 -31.35 -31.09
N ALA A 234 31.15 -32.20 -31.99
CA ALA A 234 30.49 -33.48 -32.32
C ALA A 234 30.45 -34.45 -31.13
N GLU A 235 31.53 -34.53 -30.35
CA GLU A 235 31.61 -35.40 -29.18
C GLU A 235 30.67 -34.94 -28.04
N VAL A 236 30.51 -33.62 -27.86
CA VAL A 236 29.62 -33.05 -26.84
C VAL A 236 28.16 -33.09 -27.29
N PHE A 237 27.86 -32.75 -28.55
CA PHE A 237 26.49 -32.81 -29.09
C PHE A 237 25.94 -34.24 -29.23
N SER A 238 26.81 -35.25 -29.36
CA SER A 238 26.40 -36.65 -29.26
C SER A 238 26.03 -37.07 -27.84
N GLY A 239 26.38 -36.24 -26.84
CA GLY A 239 26.18 -36.50 -25.42
C GLY A 239 27.09 -37.59 -24.85
N LYS A 240 28.05 -38.10 -25.64
CA LYS A 240 29.02 -39.09 -25.19
C LYS A 240 30.11 -38.45 -24.32
N LYS A 241 30.56 -37.25 -24.68
CA LYS A 241 31.48 -36.45 -23.87
C LYS A 241 30.74 -35.29 -23.20
N LYS A 242 31.16 -34.95 -21.98
CA LYS A 242 30.58 -33.90 -21.15
C LYS A 242 31.60 -32.78 -20.96
N ILE A 243 31.13 -31.55 -20.90
CA ILE A 243 31.97 -30.35 -20.76
C ILE A 243 31.41 -29.46 -19.65
N CYS A 244 32.29 -28.78 -18.91
CA CYS A 244 31.90 -27.81 -17.89
C CYS A 244 32.74 -26.53 -17.93
N LEU A 245 32.21 -25.50 -17.27
CA LEU A 245 32.81 -24.17 -17.18
C LEU A 245 33.47 -24.02 -15.81
N ALA A 246 34.80 -23.98 -15.80
CA ALA A 246 35.64 -24.02 -14.61
C ALA A 246 36.29 -22.65 -14.34
N ILE A 247 35.48 -21.69 -13.88
CA ILE A 247 35.90 -20.30 -13.62
C ILE A 247 36.11 -20.05 -12.13
N THR A 248 35.05 -20.22 -11.34
CA THR A 248 34.98 -19.86 -9.92
C THR A 248 36.00 -20.61 -9.05
N GLU A 249 36.58 -19.87 -8.09
CA GLU A 249 37.51 -20.39 -7.08
C GLU A 249 37.06 -20.01 -5.67
N ALA A 250 37.70 -20.58 -4.65
CA ALA A 250 37.40 -20.25 -3.25
C ALA A 250 37.57 -18.75 -2.93
N PHE A 251 38.51 -18.07 -3.61
CA PHE A 251 38.80 -16.64 -3.41
C PHE A 251 38.30 -15.74 -4.55
N ALA A 252 37.67 -16.31 -5.58
CA ALA A 252 37.26 -15.59 -6.78
C ALA A 252 35.91 -16.11 -7.29
N GLY A 253 34.82 -15.55 -6.73
CA GLY A 253 33.44 -15.78 -7.15
C GLY A 253 32.93 -14.62 -7.99
N SER A 254 32.45 -13.57 -7.34
CA SER A 254 32.04 -12.32 -7.99
C SER A 254 33.22 -11.59 -8.64
N ASP A 255 34.39 -11.62 -8.01
CA ASP A 255 35.65 -11.08 -8.57
C ASP A 255 36.34 -12.12 -9.47
N VAL A 256 35.78 -12.32 -10.67
CA VAL A 256 36.36 -13.21 -11.69
C VAL A 256 37.78 -12.77 -12.10
N ALA A 257 38.10 -11.48 -12.01
CA ALA A 257 39.43 -10.97 -12.33
C ALA A 257 40.50 -11.45 -11.34
N GLY A 258 40.09 -11.83 -10.12
CA GLY A 258 40.95 -12.29 -9.02
C GLY A 258 41.34 -13.78 -9.03
N ILE A 259 40.99 -14.54 -10.08
CA ILE A 259 41.33 -15.96 -10.24
C ILE A 259 42.84 -16.23 -10.06
N ARG A 260 43.20 -17.29 -9.36
CA ARG A 260 44.58 -17.64 -8.96
C ARG A 260 45.12 -18.90 -9.60
N THR A 261 44.28 -19.78 -10.18
CA THR A 261 44.76 -20.93 -10.96
C THR A 261 45.72 -20.46 -12.04
N THR A 262 46.95 -20.94 -12.05
CA THR A 262 48.01 -20.50 -12.96
C THR A 262 48.12 -21.41 -14.18
N ALA A 263 48.65 -20.87 -15.27
CA ALA A 263 49.07 -21.62 -16.44
C ALA A 263 50.44 -21.09 -16.90
N GLU A 264 51.49 -21.86 -16.67
CA GLU A 264 52.87 -21.48 -17.01
C GLU A 264 53.36 -22.24 -18.24
N LYS A 265 53.98 -21.56 -19.21
CA LYS A 265 54.52 -22.25 -20.39
C LYS A 265 55.73 -23.11 -20.02
N THR A 266 55.78 -24.31 -20.57
CA THR A 266 56.98 -25.14 -20.55
C THR A 266 58.14 -24.45 -21.27
N LYS A 267 59.38 -24.85 -20.96
CA LYS A 267 60.59 -24.25 -21.56
C LYS A 267 60.63 -24.30 -23.08
N ASP A 268 59.98 -25.29 -23.70
CA ASP A 268 59.85 -25.44 -25.15
C ASP A 268 58.68 -24.65 -25.76
N GLY A 269 57.85 -23.99 -24.93
CA GLY A 269 56.70 -23.21 -25.33
C GLY A 269 55.52 -24.02 -25.88
N LYS A 270 55.53 -25.35 -25.78
CA LYS A 270 54.53 -26.23 -26.40
C LYS A 270 53.34 -26.57 -25.51
N HIS A 271 53.50 -26.44 -24.19
CA HIS A 271 52.45 -26.76 -23.23
C HIS A 271 52.35 -25.68 -22.16
N TYR A 272 51.17 -25.57 -21.56
CA TYR A 272 50.93 -24.96 -20.26
C TYR A 272 51.00 -26.02 -19.17
N ILE A 273 51.59 -25.68 -18.04
CA ILE A 273 51.47 -26.42 -16.77
C ILE A 273 50.44 -25.67 -15.93
N VAL A 274 49.30 -26.30 -15.70
CA VAL A 274 48.16 -25.71 -14.99
C VAL A 274 48.13 -26.20 -13.54
N ASN A 275 48.08 -25.25 -12.60
CA ASN A 275 48.01 -25.51 -11.17
C ASN A 275 46.94 -24.65 -10.50
N GLY A 276 46.05 -25.25 -9.71
CA GLY A 276 45.06 -24.51 -8.94
C GLY A 276 43.79 -25.31 -8.66
N THR A 277 42.77 -24.61 -8.17
CA THR A 277 41.51 -25.24 -7.78
C THR A 277 40.30 -24.42 -8.19
N LYS A 278 39.25 -25.12 -8.59
CA LYS A 278 37.95 -24.57 -8.97
C LYS A 278 36.86 -25.11 -8.07
N LYS A 279 35.83 -24.31 -7.82
CA LYS A 279 34.79 -24.64 -6.84
C LYS A 279 33.41 -24.29 -7.39
N TRP A 280 32.42 -25.13 -7.05
CA TRP A 280 31.04 -25.04 -7.52
C TRP A 280 30.86 -25.30 -9.03
N ILE A 281 31.65 -26.21 -9.59
CA ILE A 281 31.63 -26.49 -11.03
C ILE A 281 30.52 -27.47 -11.37
N THR A 282 29.41 -26.97 -11.93
CA THR A 282 28.29 -27.79 -12.43
C THR A 282 28.77 -28.82 -13.45
N ASN A 283 28.28 -30.05 -13.35
CA ASN A 283 28.70 -31.23 -14.12
C ASN A 283 30.18 -31.63 -13.95
N GLY A 284 30.97 -30.92 -13.15
CA GLY A 284 32.40 -31.17 -12.99
C GLY A 284 32.71 -32.59 -12.49
N VAL A 285 31.81 -33.25 -11.76
CA VAL A 285 32.01 -34.64 -11.30
C VAL A 285 32.21 -35.61 -12.47
N PHE A 286 31.51 -35.38 -13.58
CA PHE A 286 31.45 -36.32 -14.70
C PHE A 286 31.84 -35.69 -16.05
N SER A 287 32.42 -34.48 -16.04
CA SER A 287 32.89 -33.80 -17.26
C SER A 287 34.19 -34.40 -17.77
N ASP A 288 34.28 -34.59 -19.08
CA ASP A 288 35.49 -34.98 -19.81
C ASP A 288 36.34 -33.76 -20.18
N TYR A 289 35.71 -32.61 -20.41
CA TYR A 289 36.36 -31.37 -20.80
C TYR A 289 36.05 -30.23 -19.82
N PHE A 290 37.04 -29.38 -19.54
CA PHE A 290 36.94 -28.27 -18.61
C PHE A 290 37.39 -26.98 -19.30
N VAL A 291 36.44 -26.09 -19.62
CA VAL A 291 36.73 -24.73 -20.08
C VAL A 291 37.20 -23.93 -18.87
N THR A 292 38.51 -23.74 -18.74
CA THR A 292 39.12 -23.31 -17.48
C THR A 292 39.71 -21.91 -17.61
N GLY A 293 39.28 -21.00 -16.72
CA GLY A 293 39.89 -19.69 -16.58
C GLY A 293 41.19 -19.80 -15.77
N VAL A 294 42.30 -19.34 -16.35
CA VAL A 294 43.64 -19.44 -15.76
C VAL A 294 44.36 -18.10 -15.82
N ARG A 295 45.35 -17.91 -14.95
CA ARG A 295 46.25 -16.77 -14.96
C ARG A 295 47.54 -17.13 -15.68
N THR A 296 47.80 -16.41 -16.76
CA THR A 296 49.08 -16.40 -17.48
C THR A 296 49.83 -15.11 -17.11
N ASP A 297 51.11 -15.01 -17.47
CA ASP A 297 52.04 -13.94 -17.08
C ASP A 297 51.42 -12.52 -16.99
N LYS A 298 50.69 -12.09 -18.03
CA LYS A 298 50.21 -10.69 -18.15
C LYS A 298 48.70 -10.52 -17.94
N GLY A 299 47.98 -11.58 -17.56
CA GLY A 299 46.53 -11.50 -17.41
C GLY A 299 45.82 -12.85 -17.35
N LEU A 300 44.52 -12.84 -17.57
CA LEU A 300 43.72 -14.07 -17.63
C LEU A 300 43.75 -14.67 -19.04
N SER A 301 43.76 -15.99 -19.11
CA SER A 301 43.57 -16.79 -20.33
C SER A 301 42.49 -17.83 -20.07
N VAL A 302 41.95 -18.44 -21.13
CA VAL A 302 41.03 -19.57 -21.02
C VAL A 302 41.60 -20.73 -21.82
N VAL A 303 41.66 -21.92 -21.21
CA VAL A 303 42.17 -23.13 -21.85
C VAL A 303 41.15 -24.25 -21.72
N LEU A 304 41.03 -25.10 -22.75
CA LEU A 304 40.25 -26.33 -22.65
C LEU A 304 41.14 -27.46 -22.11
N ILE A 305 40.82 -27.95 -20.92
CA ILE A 305 41.55 -29.04 -20.27
C ILE A 305 40.75 -30.32 -20.45
N GLU A 306 41.36 -31.36 -21.01
CA GLU A 306 40.79 -32.71 -21.04
C GLU A 306 41.06 -33.42 -19.71
N ARG A 307 40.09 -34.18 -19.21
CA ARG A 307 40.26 -35.00 -18.01
C ARG A 307 41.39 -36.00 -18.23
N GLY A 308 42.37 -36.00 -17.33
CA GLY A 308 43.50 -36.89 -17.38
C GLY A 308 44.35 -36.81 -16.12
N GLU A 309 45.63 -37.12 -16.25
CA GLU A 309 46.60 -37.03 -15.17
C GLU A 309 46.62 -35.61 -14.55
N GLY A 310 46.59 -35.53 -13.22
CA GLY A 310 46.57 -34.27 -12.47
C GLY A 310 45.21 -33.57 -12.36
N VAL A 311 44.14 -34.11 -12.97
CA VAL A 311 42.77 -33.57 -12.84
C VAL A 311 41.95 -34.40 -11.85
N GLU A 312 41.72 -33.86 -10.65
CA GLU A 312 40.86 -34.50 -9.64
C GLU A 312 39.54 -33.76 -9.47
N THR A 313 38.45 -34.50 -9.25
CA THR A 313 37.13 -33.90 -9.00
C THR A 313 36.47 -34.54 -7.78
N LYS A 314 36.01 -33.71 -6.84
CA LYS A 314 35.29 -34.13 -5.64
C LYS A 314 33.87 -33.57 -5.65
N PRO A 315 32.82 -34.39 -5.46
CA PRO A 315 31.45 -33.92 -5.37
C PRO A 315 31.26 -32.94 -4.20
N ILE A 316 30.42 -31.95 -4.42
CA ILE A 316 29.99 -30.99 -3.42
C ILE A 316 28.54 -31.30 -3.04
N LYS A 317 28.26 -31.34 -1.73
CA LYS A 317 26.89 -31.43 -1.22
C LYS A 317 26.25 -30.03 -1.17
N THR A 318 25.33 -29.77 -2.08
CA THR A 318 24.50 -28.55 -2.12
C THR A 318 23.13 -28.77 -1.47
N SER A 319 22.35 -27.71 -1.25
CA SER A 319 20.96 -27.81 -0.81
C SER A 319 19.98 -28.25 -1.91
N TYR A 320 20.35 -28.21 -3.20
CA TYR A 320 19.68 -28.98 -4.27
C TYR A 320 20.35 -30.36 -4.47
N SER A 321 19.76 -31.25 -5.28
CA SER A 321 20.20 -32.65 -5.48
C SER A 321 21.64 -32.88 -6.00
N PRO A 322 22.33 -33.96 -5.56
CA PRO A 322 23.62 -34.42 -6.12
C PRO A 322 23.62 -34.65 -7.64
N THR A 323 22.45 -34.82 -8.27
CA THR A 323 22.31 -35.03 -9.72
C THR A 323 23.01 -33.97 -10.57
N ALA A 324 23.15 -32.73 -10.08
CA ALA A 324 23.85 -31.68 -10.83
C ALA A 324 25.33 -31.96 -11.12
N GLY A 325 25.95 -32.85 -10.33
CA GLY A 325 27.37 -33.16 -10.44
C GLY A 325 28.28 -31.99 -10.11
N THR A 326 27.88 -31.15 -9.15
CA THR A 326 28.65 -29.98 -8.71
C THR A 326 29.93 -30.42 -8.05
N ALA A 327 31.06 -29.90 -8.52
CA ALA A 327 32.38 -30.38 -8.12
C ALA A 327 33.30 -29.28 -7.57
N TYR A 328 34.21 -29.73 -6.71
CA TYR A 328 35.51 -29.13 -6.50
C TYR A 328 36.48 -29.77 -7.49
N VAL A 329 37.20 -28.99 -8.28
CA VAL A 329 38.16 -29.48 -9.28
C VAL A 329 39.55 -29.04 -8.86
N THR A 330 40.49 -29.96 -8.84
CA THR A 330 41.92 -29.68 -8.59
C THR A 330 42.70 -29.95 -9.87
N PHE A 331 43.56 -29.02 -10.23
CA PHE A 331 44.57 -29.18 -11.27
C PHE A 331 45.94 -29.19 -10.58
N ASP A 332 46.63 -30.31 -10.64
CA ASP A 332 47.99 -30.50 -10.12
C ASP A 332 48.93 -30.85 -11.28
N ASN A 333 49.77 -29.89 -11.66
CA ASN A 333 50.75 -30.00 -12.74
C ASN A 333 50.19 -30.53 -14.07
N VAL A 334 48.96 -30.14 -14.39
CA VAL A 334 48.26 -30.63 -15.58
C VAL A 334 48.91 -30.05 -16.83
N LYS A 335 49.38 -30.93 -17.71
CA LYS A 335 50.05 -30.55 -18.94
C LYS A 335 49.05 -30.36 -20.08
N VAL A 336 48.83 -29.12 -20.49
CA VAL A 336 47.81 -28.74 -21.49
C VAL A 336 48.51 -28.20 -22.75
N PRO A 337 48.23 -28.69 -23.97
CA PRO A 337 48.83 -28.15 -25.19
C PRO A 337 48.49 -26.66 -25.40
N VAL A 338 49.41 -25.87 -25.95
CA VAL A 338 49.15 -24.43 -26.15
C VAL A 338 48.05 -24.14 -27.17
N GLU A 339 47.81 -25.06 -28.10
CA GLU A 339 46.71 -25.03 -29.07
C GLU A 339 45.33 -25.15 -28.42
N ASN A 340 45.23 -25.62 -27.16
CA ASN A 340 43.97 -25.67 -26.41
C ASN A 340 43.56 -24.30 -25.83
N LEU A 341 44.35 -23.25 -26.07
CA LEU A 341 44.01 -21.88 -25.73
C LEU A 341 42.76 -21.44 -26.51
N LEU A 342 41.76 -20.95 -25.78
CA LEU A 342 40.57 -20.33 -26.34
C LEU A 342 40.79 -18.82 -26.44
N GLY A 343 40.79 -18.31 -27.67
CA GLY A 343 41.00 -16.91 -27.98
C GLY A 343 42.47 -16.52 -27.92
N VAL A 344 42.74 -15.34 -27.36
CA VAL A 344 44.08 -14.75 -27.30
C VAL A 344 44.61 -14.81 -25.87
N GLU A 345 45.88 -15.17 -25.73
CA GLU A 345 46.57 -15.25 -24.44
C GLU A 345 46.53 -13.89 -23.72
N ASN A 346 46.31 -13.91 -22.41
CA ASN A 346 46.12 -12.75 -21.54
C ASN A 346 44.83 -11.91 -21.84
N LYS A 347 43.97 -12.36 -22.76
CA LYS A 347 42.68 -11.72 -23.10
C LYS A 347 41.47 -12.59 -22.72
N GLY A 348 41.66 -13.55 -21.82
CA GLY A 348 40.66 -14.53 -21.38
C GLY A 348 39.43 -13.91 -20.73
N ILE A 349 39.51 -12.70 -20.15
CA ILE A 349 38.33 -12.02 -19.59
C ILE A 349 37.23 -11.80 -20.63
N HIS A 350 37.59 -11.55 -21.90
CA HIS A 350 36.62 -11.39 -22.98
C HIS A 350 35.93 -12.72 -23.31
N VAL A 351 36.68 -13.81 -23.31
CA VAL A 351 36.15 -15.16 -23.52
C VAL A 351 35.16 -15.51 -22.40
N ILE A 352 35.53 -15.26 -21.14
CA ILE A 352 34.67 -15.54 -19.98
C ILE A 352 33.37 -14.72 -20.04
N LEU A 353 33.47 -13.41 -20.26
CA LEU A 353 32.31 -12.51 -20.24
C LEU A 353 31.37 -12.67 -21.44
N SER A 354 31.88 -13.15 -22.58
CA SER A 354 31.07 -13.42 -23.77
C SER A 354 29.91 -14.39 -23.43
N ASN A 355 30.20 -15.41 -22.63
CA ASN A 355 29.25 -16.47 -22.39
C ASN A 355 28.11 -16.10 -21.40
N PHE A 356 28.33 -15.11 -20.53
CA PHE A 356 27.44 -14.87 -19.39
C PHE A 356 26.07 -14.28 -19.74
N ASN A 357 25.93 -13.53 -20.84
CA ASN A 357 24.65 -12.89 -21.13
C ASN A 357 23.56 -13.90 -21.53
N HIS A 358 23.91 -14.88 -22.36
CA HIS A 358 22.97 -15.96 -22.72
C HIS A 358 22.65 -16.83 -21.50
N GLU A 359 23.65 -17.19 -20.71
CA GLU A 359 23.46 -17.93 -19.45
C GLU A 359 22.48 -17.20 -18.50
N ARG A 360 22.68 -15.90 -18.25
CA ARG A 360 21.83 -15.10 -17.36
C ARG A 360 20.39 -15.02 -17.86
N TRP A 361 20.21 -14.81 -19.16
CA TRP A 361 18.89 -14.78 -19.79
C TRP A 361 18.20 -16.14 -19.73
N GLY A 362 18.95 -17.24 -19.93
CA GLY A 362 18.43 -18.61 -19.82
C GLY A 362 17.97 -18.93 -18.40
N LEU A 363 18.72 -18.53 -17.39
CA LEU A 363 18.31 -18.64 -15.97
C LEU A 363 17.03 -17.85 -15.69
N ALA A 364 16.96 -16.61 -16.18
CA ALA A 364 15.76 -15.78 -16.01
C ALA A 364 14.53 -16.37 -16.73
N SER A 365 14.74 -16.99 -17.90
CA SER A 365 13.70 -17.72 -18.65
C SER A 365 13.18 -18.92 -17.86
N ALA A 366 14.09 -19.69 -17.27
CA ALA A 366 13.76 -20.85 -16.44
C ALA A 366 12.96 -20.46 -15.20
N VAL A 367 13.46 -19.53 -14.38
CA VAL A 367 12.81 -19.15 -13.12
C VAL A 367 11.43 -18.54 -13.36
N THR A 368 11.26 -17.74 -14.42
CA THR A 368 9.95 -17.17 -14.82
C THR A 368 8.93 -18.27 -15.08
N ARG A 369 9.34 -19.37 -15.73
CA ARG A 369 8.44 -20.50 -16.00
C ARG A 369 8.12 -21.31 -14.76
N VAL A 370 9.10 -21.56 -13.90
CA VAL A 370 8.89 -22.34 -12.67
C VAL A 370 8.02 -21.56 -11.68
N MET A 371 8.19 -20.24 -11.55
CA MET A 371 7.29 -19.39 -10.77
C MET A 371 5.83 -19.58 -11.21
N ARG A 372 5.57 -19.56 -12.53
CA ARG A 372 4.23 -19.76 -13.07
C ARG A 372 3.65 -21.13 -12.75
N LEU A 373 4.47 -22.19 -12.86
CA LEU A 373 4.07 -23.53 -12.43
C LEU A 373 3.70 -23.55 -10.94
N VAL A 374 4.48 -22.90 -10.08
CA VAL A 374 4.20 -22.81 -8.64
C VAL A 374 2.91 -22.02 -8.36
N THR A 375 2.66 -20.94 -9.09
CA THR A 375 1.40 -20.19 -9.04
C THR A 375 0.21 -21.04 -9.47
N GLU A 376 0.33 -21.79 -10.57
CA GLU A 376 -0.69 -22.74 -11.02
C GLU A 376 -1.06 -23.74 -9.92
N GLU A 377 -0.03 -24.31 -9.27
CA GLU A 377 -0.20 -25.27 -8.19
C GLU A 377 -0.88 -24.67 -6.96
N CYS A 378 -0.60 -23.40 -6.65
CA CYS A 378 -1.28 -22.65 -5.60
C CYS A 378 -2.75 -22.39 -5.95
N ILE A 379 -3.06 -21.99 -7.18
CA ILE A 379 -4.44 -21.78 -7.63
C ILE A 379 -5.24 -23.09 -7.52
N LYS A 380 -4.70 -24.20 -8.04
CA LYS A 380 -5.31 -25.53 -7.93
C LYS A 380 -5.59 -25.89 -6.47
N TRP A 381 -4.58 -25.77 -5.61
CA TRP A 381 -4.72 -26.12 -4.19
C TRP A 381 -5.72 -25.23 -3.46
N SER A 382 -5.65 -23.92 -3.66
CA SER A 382 -6.55 -22.98 -3.00
C SER A 382 -8.01 -23.17 -3.41
N HIS A 383 -8.26 -23.56 -4.67
CA HIS A 383 -9.61 -23.81 -5.15
C HIS A 383 -10.19 -25.15 -4.67
N GLN A 384 -9.32 -26.09 -4.32
CA GLN A 384 -9.68 -27.44 -3.89
C GLN A 384 -9.83 -27.55 -2.36
N ARG A 385 -8.93 -26.93 -1.60
CA ARG A 385 -8.83 -27.13 -0.15
C ARG A 385 -9.95 -26.43 0.61
N LEU A 386 -10.67 -27.19 1.44
CA LEU A 386 -11.66 -26.68 2.37
C LEU A 386 -11.05 -26.40 3.77
N VAL A 387 -11.34 -25.22 4.32
CA VAL A 387 -11.06 -24.82 5.71
C VAL A 387 -12.27 -24.02 6.20
N PHE A 388 -12.75 -24.32 7.42
CA PHE A 388 -13.98 -23.73 7.97
C PHE A 388 -15.21 -23.90 7.04
N GLY A 389 -15.29 -25.03 6.34
CA GLY A 389 -16.38 -25.36 5.42
C GLY A 389 -16.36 -24.60 4.08
N LYS A 390 -15.31 -23.82 3.78
CA LYS A 390 -15.19 -23.03 2.54
C LYS A 390 -13.85 -23.26 1.85
N LYS A 391 -13.75 -22.94 0.56
CA LYS A 391 -12.48 -23.05 -0.19
C LYS A 391 -11.49 -22.02 0.34
N LEU A 392 -10.19 -22.31 0.27
CA LEU A 392 -9.18 -21.30 0.61
C LEU A 392 -9.32 -20.05 -0.26
N THR A 393 -9.69 -20.18 -1.54
CA THR A 393 -9.95 -19.03 -2.43
C THR A 393 -11.12 -18.16 -1.98
N ASP A 394 -11.99 -18.60 -1.08
CA ASP A 394 -13.10 -17.79 -0.56
C ASP A 394 -12.61 -16.76 0.47
N GLN A 395 -11.40 -16.95 1.00
CA GLN A 395 -10.76 -16.03 1.94
C GLN A 395 -10.03 -14.91 1.17
N PRO A 396 -10.33 -13.61 1.43
CA PRO A 396 -9.68 -12.49 0.76
C PRO A 396 -8.14 -12.53 0.85
N VAL A 397 -7.60 -12.94 2.01
CA VAL A 397 -6.16 -13.04 2.23
C VAL A 397 -5.47 -14.01 1.24
N ILE A 398 -6.10 -15.13 0.90
CA ILE A 398 -5.54 -16.09 -0.08
C ILE A 398 -5.59 -15.49 -1.49
N ARG A 399 -6.68 -14.82 -1.84
CA ARG A 399 -6.79 -14.13 -3.14
C ARG A 399 -5.73 -13.04 -3.29
N GLN A 400 -5.40 -12.32 -2.22
CA GLN A 400 -4.33 -11.31 -2.23
C GLN A 400 -2.95 -11.94 -2.50
N LYS A 401 -2.63 -13.08 -1.87
CA LYS A 401 -1.38 -13.82 -2.13
C LYS A 401 -1.30 -14.30 -3.58
N LEU A 402 -2.39 -14.88 -4.09
CA LEU A 402 -2.47 -15.30 -5.49
C LEU A 402 -2.32 -14.10 -6.45
N ALA A 403 -2.95 -12.96 -6.16
CA ALA A 403 -2.83 -11.75 -6.99
C ALA A 403 -1.38 -11.26 -7.07
N LYS A 404 -0.63 -11.28 -5.95
CA LYS A 404 0.79 -10.95 -5.92
C LYS A 404 1.61 -11.90 -6.80
N MET A 405 1.43 -13.22 -6.63
CA MET A 405 2.15 -14.23 -7.42
C MET A 405 1.86 -14.12 -8.93
N ILE A 406 0.59 -13.92 -9.30
CA ILE A 406 0.17 -13.74 -10.70
C ILE A 406 0.83 -12.49 -11.29
N SER A 407 0.80 -11.37 -10.56
CA SER A 407 1.41 -10.10 -11.00
C SER A 407 2.91 -10.25 -11.28
N HIS A 408 3.63 -10.95 -10.41
CA HIS A 408 5.04 -11.27 -10.64
C HIS A 408 5.24 -12.16 -11.87
N CYS A 409 4.42 -13.20 -12.07
CA CYS A 409 4.55 -14.08 -13.24
C CYS A 409 4.32 -13.33 -14.57
N GLU A 410 3.30 -12.48 -14.64
CA GLU A 410 3.00 -11.70 -15.86
C GLU A 410 4.07 -10.63 -16.12
N ALA A 411 4.51 -9.91 -15.09
CA ALA A 411 5.56 -8.89 -15.24
C ALA A 411 6.89 -9.50 -15.72
N ASN A 412 7.28 -10.65 -15.15
CA ASN A 412 8.49 -11.35 -15.57
C ASN A 412 8.39 -11.88 -17.00
N GLN A 413 7.25 -12.45 -17.39
CA GLN A 413 7.05 -12.95 -18.75
C GLN A 413 7.12 -11.80 -19.77
N ALA A 414 6.51 -10.65 -19.48
CA ALA A 414 6.53 -9.49 -20.38
C ALA A 414 7.94 -8.90 -20.56
N TRP A 415 8.71 -8.76 -19.48
CA TRP A 415 10.10 -8.27 -19.56
C TRP A 415 11.00 -9.28 -20.28
N LEU A 416 10.85 -10.57 -19.98
CA LEU A 416 11.56 -11.63 -20.68
C LEU A 416 11.33 -11.57 -22.19
N GLU A 417 10.07 -11.50 -22.62
CA GLU A 417 9.70 -11.44 -24.05
C GLU A 417 10.28 -10.19 -24.73
N ASN A 418 10.32 -9.05 -24.03
CA ASN A 418 10.92 -7.84 -24.56
C ASN A 418 12.43 -8.00 -24.79
N ILE A 419 13.17 -8.54 -23.81
CA ILE A 419 14.61 -8.80 -23.97
C ILE A 419 14.85 -9.82 -25.09
N THR A 420 14.09 -10.91 -25.12
CA THR A 420 14.17 -11.95 -26.15
C THR A 420 13.95 -11.37 -27.53
N TYR A 421 12.96 -10.48 -27.68
CA TYR A 421 12.72 -9.77 -28.93
C TYR A 421 13.93 -8.93 -29.36
N GLN A 422 14.54 -8.16 -28.46
CA GLN A 422 15.76 -7.41 -28.78
C GLN A 422 16.92 -8.33 -29.18
N MET A 423 17.07 -9.50 -28.54
CA MET A 423 18.09 -10.48 -28.92
C MET A 423 17.89 -11.00 -30.36
N THR A 424 16.65 -11.15 -30.83
CA THR A 424 16.41 -11.55 -32.24
C THR A 424 16.80 -10.48 -33.26
N LEU A 425 16.82 -9.22 -32.87
CA LEU A 425 17.11 -8.09 -33.76
C LEU A 425 18.57 -7.65 -33.73
N MET A 426 19.30 -8.00 -32.68
CA MET A 426 20.67 -7.55 -32.46
C MET A 426 21.69 -8.65 -32.77
N PRO A 427 22.75 -8.36 -33.56
CA PRO A 427 23.89 -9.24 -33.63
C PRO A 427 24.59 -9.33 -32.27
N TYR A 428 25.32 -10.42 -32.05
CA TYR A 428 25.89 -10.77 -30.75
C TYR A 428 26.72 -9.64 -30.08
N ASN A 429 27.56 -8.93 -30.84
CA ASN A 429 28.35 -7.80 -30.32
C ASN A 429 27.48 -6.63 -29.80
N GLN A 430 26.34 -6.37 -30.45
CA GLN A 430 25.38 -5.38 -29.99
C GLN A 430 24.64 -5.87 -28.75
N GLN A 431 24.25 -7.15 -28.70
CA GLN A 431 23.68 -7.74 -27.49
C GLN A 431 24.63 -7.60 -26.29
N SER A 432 25.93 -7.91 -26.46
CA SER A 432 26.94 -7.74 -25.41
C SER A 432 27.09 -6.30 -24.93
N THR A 433 26.86 -5.31 -25.80
CA THR A 433 27.02 -3.89 -25.48
C THR A 433 25.75 -3.28 -24.87
N HIS A 434 24.58 -3.61 -25.41
CA HIS A 434 23.32 -2.94 -25.09
C HIS A 434 22.42 -3.75 -24.17
N LEU A 435 22.53 -5.09 -24.16
CA LEU A 435 21.65 -5.97 -23.38
C LEU A 435 22.30 -6.55 -22.13
N ALA A 436 23.63 -6.46 -21.97
CA ALA A 436 24.31 -6.96 -20.76
C ALA A 436 23.76 -6.35 -19.45
N GLY A 437 23.53 -5.04 -19.44
CA GLY A 437 22.92 -4.34 -18.30
C GLY A 437 21.45 -4.72 -18.10
N PRO A 438 20.57 -4.57 -19.12
CA PRO A 438 19.18 -4.99 -19.05
C PRO A 438 18.95 -6.45 -18.63
N ILE A 439 19.74 -7.40 -19.15
CA ILE A 439 19.68 -8.81 -18.75
C ILE A 439 20.09 -8.98 -17.28
N GLY A 440 21.11 -8.26 -16.83
CA GLY A 440 21.54 -8.26 -15.42
C GLY A 440 20.43 -7.77 -14.48
N LEU A 441 19.82 -6.64 -14.80
CA LEU A 441 18.70 -6.06 -14.04
C LEU A 441 17.48 -6.98 -14.06
N PHE A 442 17.15 -7.58 -15.21
CA PHE A 442 16.03 -8.49 -15.31
C PHE A 442 16.25 -9.76 -14.50
N LYS A 443 17.43 -10.38 -14.54
CA LYS A 443 17.73 -11.55 -13.70
C LYS A 443 17.57 -11.23 -12.21
N MET A 444 18.07 -10.08 -11.76
CA MET A 444 17.87 -9.62 -10.38
C MET A 444 16.38 -9.48 -10.04
N PHE A 445 15.59 -8.85 -10.91
CA PHE A 445 14.15 -8.71 -10.71
C PHE A 445 13.41 -10.07 -10.68
N ALA A 446 13.78 -10.98 -11.58
CA ALA A 446 13.18 -12.29 -11.68
C ALA A 446 13.47 -13.17 -10.45
N THR A 447 14.70 -13.14 -9.93
CA THR A 447 15.06 -13.94 -8.76
C THR A 447 14.51 -13.37 -7.45
N ARG A 448 14.32 -12.04 -7.37
CA ARG A 448 13.57 -11.40 -6.27
C ARG A 448 12.09 -11.71 -6.34
N SER A 449 11.49 -11.68 -7.54
CA SER A 449 10.11 -12.11 -7.74
C SER A 449 9.91 -13.59 -7.38
N ALA A 450 10.91 -14.43 -7.65
CA ALA A 450 10.91 -15.84 -7.29
C ALA A 450 10.93 -16.05 -5.76
N HIS A 451 11.67 -15.23 -5.02
CA HIS A 451 11.65 -15.23 -3.55
C HIS A 451 10.23 -14.97 -3.03
N GLU A 452 9.61 -13.89 -3.51
CA GLU A 452 8.25 -13.50 -3.09
C GLU A 452 7.25 -14.61 -3.41
N CYS A 453 7.30 -15.18 -4.62
CA CYS A 453 6.41 -16.27 -5.01
C CYS A 453 6.66 -17.55 -4.18
N ALA A 454 7.91 -17.85 -3.84
CA ALA A 454 8.25 -19.01 -3.01
C ALA A 454 7.66 -18.88 -1.59
N ASP A 455 7.78 -17.71 -0.97
CA ASP A 455 7.24 -17.46 0.37
C ASP A 455 5.71 -17.56 0.39
N GLU A 456 5.04 -16.88 -0.54
CA GLU A 456 3.57 -16.93 -0.64
C GLU A 456 3.06 -18.35 -0.90
N ALA A 457 3.75 -19.10 -1.75
CA ALA A 457 3.40 -20.48 -2.07
C ALA A 457 3.50 -21.40 -0.84
N VAL A 458 4.53 -21.21 0.00
CA VAL A 458 4.68 -21.95 1.27
C VAL A 458 3.50 -21.65 2.19
N GLN A 459 3.13 -20.37 2.33
CA GLN A 459 2.01 -19.97 3.19
C GLN A 459 0.66 -20.52 2.68
N ILE A 460 0.44 -20.55 1.36
CA ILE A 460 -0.78 -21.10 0.76
C ILE A 460 -0.88 -22.62 0.97
N PHE A 461 0.22 -23.35 0.82
CA PHE A 461 0.24 -24.82 1.00
C PHE A 461 0.34 -25.24 2.47
N GLY A 462 0.72 -24.33 3.37
CA GLY A 462 0.90 -24.60 4.80
C GLY A 462 1.90 -25.74 5.03
N GLY A 463 1.61 -26.63 5.98
CA GLY A 463 2.50 -27.74 6.33
C GLY A 463 2.87 -28.67 5.16
N ARG A 464 2.05 -28.74 4.08
CA ARG A 464 2.38 -29.54 2.89
C ARG A 464 3.57 -28.97 2.12
N ALA A 465 3.79 -27.65 2.16
CA ALA A 465 4.92 -27.03 1.47
C ALA A 465 6.28 -27.49 2.00
N LEU A 466 6.31 -28.13 3.17
CA LEU A 466 7.52 -28.62 3.84
C LEU A 466 7.84 -30.08 3.48
N THR A 467 7.03 -30.74 2.65
CA THR A 467 7.22 -32.15 2.28
C THR A 467 7.80 -32.30 0.87
N GLN A 468 8.86 -33.09 0.73
CA GLN A 468 9.50 -33.41 -0.56
C GLN A 468 8.70 -34.40 -1.42
N SER A 469 7.56 -34.90 -0.91
CA SER A 469 6.70 -35.88 -1.55
C SER A 469 5.28 -35.36 -1.74
N GLY A 470 4.45 -36.14 -2.42
CA GLY A 470 3.05 -35.80 -2.66
C GLY A 470 2.88 -34.47 -3.39
N MET A 471 1.83 -33.74 -3.05
CA MET A 471 1.47 -32.46 -3.67
C MET A 471 2.42 -31.32 -3.27
N GLY A 472 3.04 -31.41 -2.09
CA GLY A 472 3.95 -30.40 -1.56
C GLY A 472 5.28 -30.31 -2.29
N ARG A 473 5.70 -31.40 -2.95
CA ARG A 473 7.01 -31.53 -3.60
C ARG A 473 7.35 -30.37 -4.53
N THR A 474 6.36 -29.84 -5.25
CA THR A 474 6.59 -28.77 -6.23
C THR A 474 7.01 -27.48 -5.53
N ILE A 475 6.29 -27.15 -4.46
CA ILE A 475 6.50 -25.95 -3.64
C ILE A 475 7.79 -26.08 -2.84
N GLU A 476 8.01 -27.24 -2.20
CA GLU A 476 9.24 -27.52 -1.44
C GLU A 476 10.48 -27.40 -2.32
N MET A 477 10.45 -28.01 -3.51
CA MET A 477 11.57 -27.97 -4.44
C MET A 477 11.87 -26.53 -4.86
N PHE A 478 10.85 -25.76 -5.22
CA PHE A 478 11.05 -24.37 -5.62
C PHE A 478 11.55 -23.51 -4.46
N HIS A 479 10.93 -23.59 -3.29
CA HIS A 479 11.33 -22.84 -2.09
C HIS A 479 12.78 -23.15 -1.69
N ARG A 480 13.20 -24.42 -1.72
CA ARG A 480 14.58 -24.80 -1.38
C ARG A 480 15.60 -24.35 -2.42
N THR A 481 15.19 -24.16 -3.68
CA THR A 481 16.13 -24.02 -4.79
C THR A 481 16.09 -22.69 -5.56
N TYR A 482 15.06 -21.84 -5.41
CA TYR A 482 14.99 -20.55 -6.13
C TYR A 482 16.22 -19.66 -5.89
N LYS A 483 16.81 -19.73 -4.69
CA LYS A 483 17.95 -18.88 -4.31
C LYS A 483 19.22 -19.22 -5.10
N PHE A 484 19.31 -20.39 -5.71
CA PHE A 484 20.46 -20.72 -6.56
C PHE A 484 20.52 -19.81 -7.79
N ASP A 485 19.38 -19.54 -8.43
CA ASP A 485 19.35 -18.67 -9.61
C ASP A 485 19.66 -17.20 -9.25
N ALA A 486 19.44 -16.79 -8.00
CA ALA A 486 19.87 -15.49 -7.48
C ALA A 486 21.40 -15.34 -7.34
N ILE A 487 22.13 -16.46 -7.25
CA ILE A 487 23.58 -16.47 -6.98
C ILE A 487 24.38 -16.89 -8.23
N LEU A 488 23.94 -17.93 -8.93
CA LEU A 488 24.58 -18.46 -10.14
C LEU A 488 24.43 -17.48 -11.30
N GLY A 489 25.36 -17.48 -12.27
CA GLY A 489 25.37 -16.52 -13.38
C GLY A 489 25.64 -15.05 -12.97
N GLY A 490 25.98 -14.82 -11.70
CA GLY A 490 26.21 -13.51 -11.09
C GLY A 490 25.17 -13.20 -10.01
N ALA A 491 25.64 -12.82 -8.81
CA ALA A 491 24.79 -12.44 -7.69
C ALA A 491 23.99 -11.17 -8.02
N GLU A 492 22.80 -11.05 -7.42
CA GLU A 492 21.88 -9.92 -7.61
C GLU A 492 22.57 -8.56 -7.51
N GLU A 493 23.41 -8.35 -6.50
CA GLU A 493 24.10 -7.08 -6.25
C GLU A 493 25.12 -6.76 -7.35
N VAL A 494 25.84 -7.77 -7.84
CA VAL A 494 26.82 -7.63 -8.93
C VAL A 494 26.11 -7.30 -10.24
N LEU A 495 24.94 -7.88 -10.48
CA LEU A 495 24.16 -7.64 -11.69
C LEU A 495 23.43 -6.30 -11.67
N GLY A 496 22.96 -5.86 -10.49
CA GLY A 496 22.43 -4.50 -10.29
C GLY A 496 23.49 -3.44 -10.59
N ASP A 497 24.68 -3.58 -10.00
CA ASP A 497 25.82 -2.69 -10.27
C ASP A 497 26.27 -2.74 -11.74
N LEU A 498 26.34 -3.93 -12.36
CA LEU A 498 26.60 -4.06 -13.81
C LEU A 498 25.58 -3.27 -14.64
N GLY A 499 24.28 -3.38 -14.31
CA GLY A 499 23.20 -2.67 -14.97
C GLY A 499 23.43 -1.16 -15.00
N VAL A 500 23.75 -0.59 -13.84
CA VAL A 500 24.01 0.84 -13.69
C VAL A 500 25.30 1.25 -14.39
N ARG A 501 26.41 0.52 -14.19
CA ARG A 501 27.70 0.85 -14.83
C ARG A 501 27.65 0.83 -16.35
N GLN A 502 26.90 -0.11 -16.95
CA GLN A 502 26.72 -0.14 -18.41
C GLN A 502 25.91 1.07 -18.91
N ALA A 503 24.89 1.50 -18.17
CA ALA A 503 24.13 2.71 -18.50
C ALA A 503 25.02 3.96 -18.45
N LEU A 504 25.84 4.10 -17.41
CA LEU A 504 26.74 5.26 -17.24
C LEU A 504 27.89 5.29 -18.26
N LYS A 505 28.42 4.12 -18.68
CA LYS A 505 29.51 4.03 -19.67
C LYS A 505 29.18 4.70 -21.01
N ASN A 506 27.92 4.62 -21.42
CA ASN A 506 27.45 5.16 -22.69
C ASN A 506 26.68 6.48 -22.50
N MET A 507 26.76 7.08 -21.31
CA MET A 507 26.19 8.40 -21.07
C MET A 507 26.75 9.37 -22.12
N PRO A 508 25.89 10.10 -22.87
CA PRO A 508 26.35 10.98 -23.94
C PRO A 508 27.42 11.93 -23.42
N LYS A 509 28.58 11.96 -24.08
CA LYS A 509 29.61 12.96 -23.79
C LYS A 509 29.06 14.32 -24.15
N THR A 510 28.69 15.12 -23.17
CA THR A 510 28.51 16.56 -23.34
C THR A 510 29.88 17.14 -23.71
N THR A 511 30.06 17.51 -24.99
CA THR A 511 31.34 18.04 -25.47
C THR A 511 31.47 19.49 -25.00
N LEU A 512 32.18 19.66 -23.90
CA LEU A 512 32.82 20.91 -23.52
C LEU A 512 34.29 20.85 -24.03
N ASN A 513 34.76 21.99 -24.54
CA ASN A 513 35.99 22.29 -25.30
C ASN A 513 37.31 21.59 -24.83
N PRO A 514 38.23 21.21 -25.74
CA PRO A 514 39.57 20.67 -25.44
C PRO A 514 40.45 21.48 -24.46
N ALA A 515 40.14 22.76 -24.20
CA ALA A 515 40.81 23.56 -23.17
C ALA A 515 40.61 23.03 -21.73
N ILE A 516 39.66 22.11 -21.50
CA ILE A 516 39.21 21.71 -20.15
C ILE A 516 40.03 20.56 -19.53
N MET A 517 40.88 19.86 -20.30
CA MET A 517 41.78 18.85 -19.70
C MET A 517 42.80 19.42 -18.70
N SER A 518 43.01 20.75 -18.66
CA SER A 518 43.82 21.39 -17.61
C SER A 518 43.10 21.54 -16.26
N ARG A 519 41.80 21.18 -16.17
CA ARG A 519 40.96 21.44 -14.99
C ARG A 519 40.75 20.26 -14.05
N VAL A 520 41.26 19.06 -14.36
CA VAL A 520 41.26 17.95 -13.39
C VAL A 520 42.41 18.18 -12.42
N LYS A 521 42.15 18.92 -11.35
CA LYS A 521 43.07 19.11 -10.22
C LYS A 521 42.67 18.18 -9.07
N ASP A 522 43.66 17.63 -8.39
CA ASP A 522 43.51 16.85 -7.16
C ASP A 522 42.93 17.75 -6.05
N LEU A 523 41.60 17.83 -5.98
CA LEU A 523 40.88 18.61 -4.98
C LEU A 523 40.38 17.69 -3.86
N PRO A 524 40.88 17.83 -2.63
CA PRO A 524 40.46 16.99 -1.50
C PRO A 524 39.01 17.27 -1.12
N TRP A 525 38.34 16.25 -0.58
CA TRP A 525 36.92 16.29 -0.23
C TRP A 525 36.66 17.02 1.11
N PRO A 526 35.61 17.88 1.21
CA PRO A 526 34.69 18.27 0.14
C PRO A 526 35.37 19.15 -0.92
N SER A 527 35.22 18.76 -2.20
CA SER A 527 35.97 19.32 -3.31
C SER A 527 35.61 20.79 -3.55
N GLN A 528 36.59 21.69 -3.38
CA GLN A 528 36.44 23.14 -3.63
C GLN A 528 37.28 23.55 -4.86
N ILE A 529 36.62 23.97 -5.94
CA ILE A 529 37.29 24.49 -7.15
C ILE A 529 37.85 25.88 -6.81
N PRO A 530 39.11 26.22 -7.16
CA PRO A 530 39.66 27.56 -6.97
C PRO A 530 38.79 28.64 -7.62
N ASP A 531 38.59 29.77 -6.93
CA ASP A 531 37.58 30.80 -7.28
C ASP A 531 37.76 31.39 -8.69
N ASP A 532 39.00 31.53 -9.15
CA ASP A 532 39.36 32.02 -10.47
C ASP A 532 38.95 31.02 -11.59
N GLU A 533 39.07 29.73 -11.31
CA GLU A 533 38.69 28.66 -12.21
C GLU A 533 37.17 28.44 -12.22
N TYR A 534 36.52 28.62 -11.08
CA TYR A 534 35.05 28.66 -11.00
C TYR A 534 34.47 29.87 -11.74
N ALA A 535 35.09 31.06 -11.66
CA ALA A 535 34.61 32.25 -12.37
C ALA A 535 34.51 32.04 -13.90
N GLU A 536 35.44 31.27 -14.45
CA GLU A 536 35.49 30.94 -15.88
C GLU A 536 34.55 29.75 -16.24
N ILE A 537 34.24 28.84 -15.32
CA ILE A 537 33.14 27.85 -15.47
C ILE A 537 31.78 28.55 -15.43
N ALA A 538 31.59 29.46 -14.46
CA ALA A 538 30.34 30.18 -14.24
C ALA A 538 29.93 30.99 -15.47
N ALA A 539 30.89 31.53 -16.23
CA ALA A 539 30.65 32.24 -17.48
C ALA A 539 30.10 31.35 -18.62
N GLY A 540 30.30 30.02 -18.56
CA GLY A 540 29.85 29.04 -19.56
C GLY A 540 28.63 28.22 -19.15
N ILE A 541 28.11 28.40 -17.94
CA ILE A 541 26.83 27.82 -17.51
C ILE A 541 25.72 28.62 -18.20
N PRO A 542 24.84 27.98 -18.98
CA PRO A 542 23.75 28.69 -19.62
C PRO A 542 22.93 29.44 -18.58
N SER A 543 22.84 30.75 -18.75
CA SER A 543 22.02 31.55 -17.85
C SER A 543 20.59 31.07 -17.93
N LYS A 544 19.84 31.16 -16.83
CA LYS A 544 18.38 30.99 -16.84
C LYS A 544 17.70 31.89 -17.89
N ASP A 545 18.40 32.94 -18.32
CA ASP A 545 17.93 33.87 -19.33
C ASP A 545 18.00 33.37 -20.78
N GLU A 546 18.65 32.24 -21.04
CA GLU A 546 18.79 31.74 -22.41
C GLU A 546 17.45 31.32 -23.03
N PRO A 547 17.19 31.60 -24.33
CA PRO A 547 15.87 31.42 -24.93
C PRO A 547 15.28 30.00 -24.81
N PHE A 548 16.12 28.96 -24.88
CA PHE A 548 15.64 27.58 -24.76
C PHE A 548 15.28 27.19 -23.32
N ILE A 549 16.00 27.73 -22.32
CA ILE A 549 15.67 27.57 -20.90
C ILE A 549 14.40 28.36 -20.59
N LYS A 550 14.27 29.62 -21.07
CA LYS A 550 13.04 30.40 -20.97
C LYS A 550 11.84 29.67 -21.59
N LYS A 551 12.02 29.01 -22.75
CA LYS A 551 10.96 28.22 -23.38
C LYS A 551 10.56 27.01 -22.54
N TYR A 552 11.51 26.26 -21.99
CA TYR A 552 11.24 25.13 -21.10
C TYR A 552 10.53 25.58 -19.82
N LEU A 553 11.06 26.61 -19.15
CA LEU A 553 10.46 27.19 -17.95
C LEU A 553 9.06 27.74 -18.24
N GLY A 554 8.86 28.41 -19.37
CA GLY A 554 7.54 28.87 -19.82
C GLY A 554 6.56 27.72 -20.04
N GLY A 555 6.99 26.62 -20.66
CA GLY A 555 6.16 25.42 -20.81
C GLY A 555 5.83 24.75 -19.47
N ARG A 556 6.79 24.72 -18.53
CA ARG A 556 6.58 24.21 -17.17
C ARG A 556 5.60 25.07 -16.38
N GLU A 557 5.77 26.40 -16.38
CA GLU A 557 4.86 27.31 -15.70
C GLU A 557 3.45 27.24 -16.30
N ALA A 558 3.31 27.13 -17.62
CA ALA A 558 2.00 26.98 -18.26
C ALA A 558 1.23 25.74 -17.78
N LEU A 559 1.92 24.60 -17.58
CA LEU A 559 1.30 23.38 -17.02
C LEU A 559 0.91 23.56 -15.55
N ILE A 560 1.78 24.17 -14.75
CA ILE A 560 1.51 24.46 -13.34
C ILE A 560 0.31 25.41 -13.22
N ASP A 561 0.22 26.43 -14.06
CA ASP A 561 -0.88 27.38 -14.06
C ASP A 561 -2.18 26.75 -14.54
N GLN A 562 -2.13 25.82 -15.50
CA GLN A 562 -3.29 25.03 -15.92
C GLN A 562 -3.83 24.15 -14.78
N GLU A 563 -2.96 23.55 -13.95
CA GLU A 563 -3.38 22.78 -12.77
C GLU A 563 -3.95 23.70 -11.68
N LYS A 564 -3.29 24.84 -11.41
CA LYS A 564 -3.78 25.83 -10.43
C LYS A 564 -5.20 26.32 -10.74
N GLN A 565 -5.58 26.42 -12.02
CA GLN A 565 -6.93 26.79 -12.46
C GLN A 565 -8.02 25.80 -12.03
N GLN A 566 -7.68 24.55 -11.74
CA GLN A 566 -8.65 23.52 -11.35
C GLN A 566 -8.96 23.51 -9.85
N ARG A 567 -8.17 24.24 -9.05
CA ARG A 567 -8.31 24.26 -7.60
C ARG A 567 -9.59 24.98 -7.17
N SER A 568 -10.16 24.59 -6.03
CA SER A 568 -11.38 25.22 -5.49
C SER A 568 -11.16 26.67 -5.04
N ASP A 569 -9.93 27.03 -4.68
CA ASP A 569 -9.53 28.38 -4.26
C ASP A 569 -9.11 29.28 -5.42
N TYR A 570 -9.13 28.81 -6.68
CA TYR A 570 -8.65 29.57 -7.84
C TYR A 570 -9.42 30.88 -8.05
N ALA A 571 -10.75 30.84 -7.97
CA ALA A 571 -11.59 32.02 -8.15
C ALA A 571 -11.28 33.10 -7.10
N PHE A 572 -11.17 32.70 -5.83
CA PHE A 572 -10.82 33.60 -4.73
C PHE A 572 -9.42 34.19 -4.89
N LYS A 573 -8.42 33.37 -5.21
CA LYS A 573 -7.04 33.80 -5.46
C LYS A 573 -6.93 34.79 -6.63
N SER A 574 -7.77 34.63 -7.65
CA SER A 574 -7.76 35.49 -8.85
C SER A 574 -8.40 36.87 -8.61
N THR A 575 -9.13 37.05 -7.51
CA THR A 575 -9.85 38.29 -7.18
C THR A 575 -9.29 39.01 -5.96
N LEU A 576 -8.10 38.62 -5.46
CA LEU A 576 -7.46 39.27 -4.32
C LEU A 576 -7.17 40.74 -4.63
N SER A 577 -7.43 41.63 -3.67
CA SER A 577 -6.96 43.01 -3.72
C SER A 577 -5.42 43.06 -3.67
N PRO A 578 -4.78 44.15 -4.16
CA PRO A 578 -3.33 44.33 -4.00
C PRO A 578 -2.88 44.23 -2.53
N LEU A 579 -3.72 44.71 -1.62
CA LEU A 579 -3.51 44.62 -0.17
C LEU A 579 -3.52 43.15 0.31
N ALA A 580 -4.53 42.38 -0.09
CA ALA A 580 -4.64 40.97 0.29
C ALA A 580 -3.52 40.12 -0.31
N GLN A 581 -3.08 40.44 -1.52
CA GLN A 581 -1.92 39.81 -2.15
C GLN A 581 -0.64 40.06 -1.34
N GLU A 582 -0.44 41.29 -0.84
CA GLU A 582 0.71 41.61 0.01
C GLU A 582 0.64 40.92 1.37
N ALA A 583 -0.54 40.85 2.00
CA ALA A 583 -0.73 40.06 3.21
C ALA A 583 -0.36 38.57 2.99
N CYS A 584 -0.72 37.99 1.83
CA CYS A 584 -0.35 36.63 1.47
C CYS A 584 1.17 36.45 1.33
N ASN A 585 1.86 37.43 0.75
CA ASN A 585 3.33 37.42 0.63
C ASN A 585 3.99 37.45 2.01
N ILE A 586 3.51 38.31 2.91
CA ILE A 586 4.02 38.43 4.29
C ILE A 586 3.81 37.13 5.06
N VAL A 587 2.60 36.54 5.03
CA VAL A 587 2.34 35.26 5.70
C VAL A 587 3.22 34.14 5.14
N SER A 588 3.42 34.10 3.81
CA SER A 588 4.30 33.13 3.18
C SER A 588 5.75 33.28 3.65
N ARG A 589 6.24 34.51 3.79
CA ARG A 589 7.57 34.80 4.36
C ARG A 589 7.67 34.36 5.82
N ILE A 590 6.69 34.69 6.66
CA ILE A 590 6.66 34.28 8.07
C ILE A 590 6.66 32.75 8.19
N ARG A 591 5.86 32.06 7.37
CA ARG A 591 5.84 30.59 7.34
C ARG A 591 7.22 30.01 7.04
N LEU A 592 7.92 30.55 6.04
CA LEU A 592 9.29 30.13 5.71
C LEU A 592 10.28 30.46 6.84
N GLU A 593 10.17 31.63 7.48
CA GLU A 593 10.96 32.01 8.66
C GLU A 593 10.76 31.02 9.82
N GLU A 594 9.52 30.64 10.12
CA GLU A 594 9.20 29.70 11.20
C GLU A 594 9.62 28.27 10.87
N GLN A 595 9.46 27.83 9.62
CA GLN A 595 9.98 26.54 9.16
C GLN A 595 11.51 26.46 9.36
N ALA A 596 12.22 27.56 9.12
CA ALA A 596 13.68 27.63 9.26
C ALA A 596 14.18 27.87 10.70
N SER A 597 13.31 28.25 11.65
CA SER A 597 13.71 28.65 13.01
C SER A 597 13.06 27.86 14.15
N THR A 598 11.80 27.46 13.97
CA THR A 598 10.98 26.79 14.99
C THR A 598 10.95 25.26 14.78
N TRP A 599 11.06 24.82 13.53
CA TRP A 599 10.90 23.42 13.12
C TRP A 599 12.20 22.85 12.52
N THR A 600 13.31 22.95 13.27
CA THR A 600 14.68 22.64 12.78
C THR A 600 15.24 21.34 13.37
N SER A 601 15.94 20.56 12.54
CA SER A 601 16.55 19.26 12.92
C SER A 601 17.49 19.28 14.12
N GLU A 602 18.22 20.37 14.34
CA GLU A 602 19.13 20.53 15.48
C GLU A 602 18.37 20.57 16.83
N PHE A 603 17.20 21.19 16.81
CA PHE A 603 16.28 21.24 17.93
C PHE A 603 15.45 19.95 18.06
N GLU A 604 15.08 19.33 16.94
CA GLU A 604 14.43 18.00 16.90
C GLU A 604 15.29 16.95 17.62
N ASN A 605 16.60 16.98 17.39
CA ASN A 605 17.56 16.10 18.07
C ASN A 605 17.65 16.35 19.57
N HIS A 606 17.62 17.62 20.01
CA HIS A 606 17.66 17.96 21.43
C HIS A 606 16.42 17.46 22.18
N VAL A 607 15.23 17.63 21.59
CA VAL A 607 13.97 17.21 22.22
C VAL A 607 13.76 15.70 22.15
N ALA A 608 14.21 15.06 21.07
CA ALA A 608 14.23 13.60 20.99
C ALA A 608 15.12 12.97 22.07
N GLN A 609 16.22 13.64 22.46
CA GLN A 609 17.09 13.19 23.55
C GLN A 609 16.47 13.39 24.95
N GLU A 610 15.70 14.45 25.17
CA GLU A 610 15.09 14.72 26.49
C GLU A 610 13.75 14.00 26.70
N THR A 611 12.96 13.79 25.65
CA THR A 611 11.57 13.31 25.75
C THR A 611 11.30 11.98 25.04
N GLY A 612 12.22 11.49 24.20
CA GLY A 612 12.02 10.31 23.37
C GLY A 612 11.08 10.51 22.17
N LYS A 613 10.71 11.76 21.83
CA LYS A 613 9.76 12.09 20.76
C LYS A 613 10.44 12.86 19.61
N ASN A 614 10.15 12.49 18.35
CA ASN A 614 10.67 13.17 17.15
C ASN A 614 9.81 14.39 16.80
N ILE A 615 10.43 15.51 16.43
CA ILE A 615 9.77 16.79 16.08
C ILE A 615 10.03 17.09 14.61
N TYR A 616 9.09 17.68 13.87
CA TYR A 616 9.24 18.09 12.46
C TYR A 616 8.03 18.91 11.97
N PRO A 617 8.13 19.67 10.86
CA PRO A 617 6.97 20.30 10.21
C PRO A 617 5.92 19.24 9.83
N GLY A 618 4.70 19.33 10.37
CA GLY A 618 3.66 18.30 10.17
C GLY A 618 3.58 17.25 11.27
N MET A 619 4.30 17.46 12.38
CA MET A 619 4.10 16.74 13.65
C MET A 619 2.63 16.70 14.07
N MET A 620 2.24 15.61 14.72
CA MET A 620 0.89 15.43 15.28
C MET A 620 0.51 16.57 16.22
N PHE A 621 -0.74 17.00 16.15
CA PHE A 621 -1.36 18.11 16.87
C PHE A 621 -1.01 18.08 18.36
N SER A 622 -1.23 16.94 19.03
CA SER A 622 -0.96 16.74 20.46
C SER A 622 0.48 17.10 20.85
N LEU A 623 1.44 16.87 19.95
CA LEU A 623 2.84 17.17 20.18
C LEU A 623 3.24 18.59 19.74
N ALA A 624 2.53 19.15 18.75
CA ALA A 624 2.82 20.47 18.19
C ALA A 624 2.18 21.63 18.97
N LYS A 625 1.09 21.37 19.71
CA LYS A 625 0.21 22.37 20.32
C LYS A 625 0.95 23.46 21.11
N GLU A 626 1.72 23.08 22.12
CA GLU A 626 2.36 24.05 23.03
C GLU A 626 3.34 25.00 22.30
N ARG A 627 3.85 24.55 21.15
CA ARG A 627 4.79 25.31 20.33
C ARG A 627 4.08 26.16 19.29
N MET A 628 3.06 25.61 18.62
CA MET A 628 2.30 26.37 17.62
C MET A 628 1.72 27.63 18.23
N GLU A 629 1.24 27.58 19.47
CA GLU A 629 0.62 28.73 20.16
C GLU A 629 1.57 29.91 20.42
N LYS A 630 2.89 29.70 20.25
CA LYS A 630 3.94 30.72 20.43
C LYS A 630 4.38 31.36 19.11
N THR A 631 3.90 30.86 17.96
CA THR A 631 4.31 31.30 16.63
C THR A 631 3.66 32.61 16.18
N LYS A 632 4.28 33.34 15.24
CA LYS A 632 3.67 34.49 14.56
C LYS A 632 2.51 34.02 13.67
N LEU A 633 2.64 32.87 13.00
CA LEU A 633 1.53 32.28 12.24
C LEU A 633 0.29 32.07 13.12
N TRP A 634 0.47 31.62 14.36
CA TRP A 634 -0.61 31.49 15.33
C TRP A 634 -1.26 32.84 15.66
N GLN A 635 -0.47 33.89 15.90
CA GLN A 635 -1.00 35.23 16.14
C GLN A 635 -1.87 35.72 14.97
N ILE A 636 -1.46 35.42 13.74
CA ILE A 636 -2.18 35.78 12.53
C ILE A 636 -3.48 34.99 12.41
N VAL A 637 -3.42 33.66 12.48
CA VAL A 637 -4.60 32.79 12.36
C VAL A 637 -5.60 33.06 13.48
N LYS A 638 -5.14 33.34 14.70
CA LYS A 638 -5.99 33.68 15.84
C LYS A 638 -6.87 34.90 15.56
N LYS A 639 -6.34 35.89 14.85
CA LYS A 639 -7.07 37.13 14.50
C LYS A 639 -7.85 37.03 13.18
N MET A 640 -7.68 35.95 12.42
CA MET A 640 -8.34 35.78 11.13
C MET A 640 -9.87 35.78 11.29
N PRO A 641 -10.62 36.48 10.41
CA PRO A 641 -12.07 36.34 10.34
C PRO A 641 -12.41 34.99 9.70
N LYS A 642 -12.72 33.99 10.51
CA LYS A 642 -12.94 32.61 10.06
C LYS A 642 -14.34 32.39 9.48
N GLY A 643 -15.25 33.34 9.68
CA GLY A 643 -16.59 33.31 9.09
C GLY A 643 -17.55 32.48 9.95
N ALA A 644 -17.90 31.30 9.49
CA ALA A 644 -18.83 30.40 10.14
C ALA A 644 -18.18 29.06 10.53
N LEU A 645 -18.62 28.48 11.63
CA LEU A 645 -18.29 27.12 12.03
C LEU A 645 -19.43 26.20 11.61
N LEU A 646 -19.19 25.42 10.55
CA LEU A 646 -20.23 24.61 9.94
C LEU A 646 -20.28 23.18 10.42
N HIS A 647 -19.42 22.76 11.35
CA HIS A 647 -19.40 21.41 11.90
C HIS A 647 -18.75 21.43 13.29
N ALA A 648 -19.58 21.30 14.32
CA ALA A 648 -19.15 21.25 15.70
C ALA A 648 -20.21 20.57 16.56
N HIS A 649 -19.77 19.71 17.47
CA HIS A 649 -20.64 19.06 18.45
C HIS A 649 -20.72 19.93 19.71
N MET A 650 -21.91 20.42 20.02
CA MET A 650 -22.09 21.45 21.05
C MET A 650 -21.55 21.00 22.42
N ASP A 651 -21.83 19.76 22.82
CA ASP A 651 -21.41 19.17 24.09
C ASP A 651 -19.89 18.91 24.19
N ALA A 652 -19.15 19.09 23.10
CA ALA A 652 -17.68 19.04 23.06
C ALA A 652 -17.01 20.42 22.88
N MET A 653 -17.79 21.50 22.77
CA MET A 653 -17.30 22.88 22.66
C MET A 653 -17.12 23.51 24.05
N VAL A 654 -16.29 22.88 24.88
CA VAL A 654 -16.17 23.14 26.33
C VAL A 654 -14.85 23.81 26.75
N ASP A 655 -14.93 24.90 27.48
CA ASP A 655 -13.79 25.40 28.27
C ASP A 655 -13.76 24.63 29.60
N TYR A 656 -12.88 23.64 29.76
CA TYR A 656 -12.91 22.74 30.91
C TYR A 656 -12.64 23.44 32.23
N ASP A 657 -11.73 24.40 32.26
CA ASP A 657 -11.44 25.14 33.49
C ASP A 657 -12.68 25.92 33.92
N PHE A 658 -13.33 26.61 32.98
CA PHE A 658 -14.59 27.30 33.23
C PHE A 658 -15.71 26.33 33.65
N LEU A 659 -15.91 25.24 32.92
CA LEU A 659 -17.02 24.31 33.15
C LEU A 659 -16.89 23.61 34.51
N PHE A 660 -15.69 23.13 34.86
CA PHE A 660 -15.47 22.45 36.14
C PHE A 660 -15.52 23.42 37.31
N GLU A 661 -15.08 24.66 37.13
CA GLU A 661 -15.28 25.70 38.13
C GLU A 661 -16.76 26.01 38.33
N GLU A 662 -17.55 26.14 37.25
CA GLU A 662 -18.99 26.37 37.32
C GLU A 662 -19.73 25.18 37.96
N LEU A 663 -19.32 23.95 37.63
CA LEU A 663 -19.83 22.72 38.24
C LEU A 663 -19.60 22.70 39.76
N LEU A 664 -18.39 23.07 40.22
CA LEU A 664 -18.08 23.14 41.66
C LEU A 664 -18.74 24.32 42.38
N LYS A 665 -18.98 25.44 41.67
CA LYS A 665 -19.70 26.61 42.20
C LYS A 665 -21.19 26.31 42.38
N THR A 666 -21.77 25.51 41.49
CA THR A 666 -23.20 25.19 41.50
C THR A 666 -23.59 24.41 42.77
N GLU A 667 -24.40 25.03 43.62
CA GLU A 667 -24.87 24.41 44.86
C GLU A 667 -25.85 23.26 44.58
N GLY A 668 -25.75 22.19 45.37
CA GLY A 668 -26.61 21.00 45.23
C GLY A 668 -26.12 19.99 44.19
N MET A 669 -24.98 20.22 43.53
CA MET A 669 -24.40 19.21 42.63
C MET A 669 -23.86 18.01 43.41
N CYS A 670 -24.20 16.81 42.96
CA CYS A 670 -23.71 15.55 43.46
C CYS A 670 -22.98 14.76 42.37
N ILE A 671 -21.97 13.98 42.78
CA ILE A 671 -21.28 12.97 41.98
C ILE A 671 -21.83 11.58 42.33
N PHE A 672 -21.97 10.71 41.33
CA PHE A 672 -22.38 9.33 41.53
C PHE A 672 -21.81 8.41 40.44
N CYS A 673 -21.73 7.11 40.73
CA CYS A 673 -21.24 6.09 39.80
C CYS A 673 -22.00 4.77 40.03
N ASP A 674 -21.90 3.82 39.11
CA ASP A 674 -22.47 2.47 39.25
C ASP A 674 -21.65 1.55 40.19
N ARG A 675 -20.53 2.05 40.72
CA ARG A 675 -19.55 1.31 41.53
C ARG A 675 -18.70 2.25 42.38
N ALA A 676 -17.98 1.70 43.35
CA ALA A 676 -16.95 2.43 44.10
C ALA A 676 -15.76 2.83 43.20
N LEU A 677 -15.16 3.98 43.48
CA LEU A 677 -14.00 4.53 42.77
C LEU A 677 -12.73 4.47 43.65
N ASP A 678 -12.53 3.35 44.33
CA ASP A 678 -11.52 3.16 45.38
C ASP A 678 -10.13 2.74 44.87
N SER A 679 -10.04 2.20 43.65
CA SER A 679 -8.77 1.88 42.99
C SER A 679 -8.49 2.77 41.76
N PRO A 680 -7.22 2.92 41.31
CA PRO A 680 -6.90 3.61 40.06
C PRO A 680 -7.66 3.04 38.85
N GLU A 681 -7.80 1.71 38.75
CA GLU A 681 -8.52 1.05 37.66
C GLU A 681 -10.01 1.38 37.67
N SER A 682 -10.62 1.41 38.86
CA SER A 682 -12.02 1.83 39.01
C SER A 682 -12.21 3.31 38.69
N ARG A 683 -11.24 4.17 39.05
CA ARG A 683 -11.21 5.60 38.71
C ARG A 683 -10.98 5.85 37.23
N GLU A 684 -10.39 4.92 36.50
CA GLU A 684 -10.21 4.99 35.04
C GLU A 684 -11.43 4.45 34.29
N ALA A 685 -12.02 3.34 34.73
CA ALA A 685 -13.11 2.66 34.03
C ALA A 685 -14.52 3.10 34.46
N GLY A 686 -14.67 3.70 35.64
CA GLY A 686 -15.98 4.01 36.23
C GLY A 686 -16.74 5.09 35.45
N PRO A 687 -18.02 4.90 35.10
CA PRO A 687 -18.86 5.88 34.40
C PRO A 687 -19.38 6.95 35.37
N VAL A 688 -18.50 7.86 35.78
CA VAL A 688 -18.83 8.97 36.68
C VAL A 688 -19.89 9.89 36.07
N LYS A 689 -20.87 10.29 36.88
CA LYS A 689 -21.96 11.17 36.48
C LYS A 689 -22.24 12.23 37.53
N PHE A 690 -22.84 13.32 37.08
CA PHE A 690 -23.21 14.45 37.92
C PHE A 690 -24.72 14.69 37.88
N ARG A 691 -25.29 15.14 38.99
CA ARG A 691 -26.71 15.50 39.06
C ARG A 691 -26.97 16.49 40.18
N TRP A 692 -27.81 17.46 39.91
CA TRP A 692 -28.32 18.35 40.94
C TRP A 692 -29.35 17.64 41.84
N ARG A 693 -29.23 17.83 43.15
CA ARG A 693 -30.16 17.34 44.17
C ARG A 693 -30.39 18.41 45.23
N LYS A 694 -31.60 18.45 45.79
CA LYS A 694 -31.90 19.32 46.95
C LYS A 694 -31.07 18.94 48.16
N LYS A 695 -30.81 17.64 48.32
CA LYS A 695 -29.97 17.07 49.36
C LYS A 695 -29.31 15.80 48.82
N GLY A 696 -28.00 15.66 49.04
CA GLY A 696 -27.28 14.41 48.77
C GLY A 696 -27.74 13.29 49.71
N ASP A 697 -27.63 12.05 49.24
CA ASP A 697 -28.08 10.85 49.97
C ASP A 697 -26.92 10.12 50.67
N GLY A 698 -25.65 10.39 50.28
CA GLY A 698 -24.43 9.79 50.87
C GLY A 698 -23.53 10.78 51.63
N GLU A 699 -22.55 10.25 52.39
CA GLU A 699 -21.58 11.04 53.15
C GLU A 699 -20.30 11.31 52.33
N GLY A 700 -19.86 12.57 52.25
CA GLY A 700 -18.64 13.07 51.59
C GLY A 700 -17.70 12.06 50.89
N ALA A 701 -16.65 11.59 51.55
CA ALA A 701 -15.57 10.81 50.92
C ALA A 701 -15.94 9.37 50.49
N GLU A 702 -17.20 8.94 50.60
CA GLU A 702 -17.60 7.54 50.42
C GLU A 702 -17.35 7.00 49.02
N ILE A 703 -17.54 7.81 47.96
CA ILE A 703 -17.37 7.36 46.57
C ILE A 703 -15.95 6.85 46.27
N TRP A 704 -14.94 7.30 47.03
CA TRP A 704 -13.54 6.88 46.90
C TRP A 704 -13.17 5.67 47.76
N LYS A 705 -14.15 5.03 48.41
CA LYS A 705 -13.95 3.90 49.33
C LYS A 705 -14.78 2.71 48.87
N GLY A 706 -14.29 1.49 49.11
CA GLY A 706 -14.97 0.25 48.71
C GLY A 706 -16.35 0.00 49.35
N GLY A 707 -16.75 0.82 50.33
CA GLY A 707 -18.09 0.76 50.95
C GLY A 707 -19.18 1.55 50.22
N TYR A 708 -18.86 2.23 49.10
CA TYR A 708 -19.83 2.99 48.33
C TYR A 708 -20.94 2.10 47.73
N GLU A 709 -22.20 2.42 48.04
CA GLU A 709 -23.36 1.78 47.41
C GLU A 709 -23.62 2.41 46.02
N ALA A 710 -23.73 1.57 44.99
CA ALA A 710 -23.93 1.99 43.61
C ALA A 710 -25.10 2.98 43.45
N PHE A 711 -24.89 4.02 42.65
CA PHE A 711 -25.83 5.10 42.37
C PHE A 711 -26.20 6.00 43.57
N THR A 712 -25.49 5.90 44.70
CA THR A 712 -25.63 6.86 45.80
C THR A 712 -25.11 8.24 45.39
N PHE A 713 -25.89 9.29 45.67
CA PHE A 713 -25.55 10.67 45.32
C PHE A 713 -24.72 11.32 46.43
N VAL A 714 -23.45 11.58 46.14
CA VAL A 714 -22.50 12.15 47.08
C VAL A 714 -22.32 13.64 46.79
N PRO A 715 -22.38 14.55 47.79
CA PRO A 715 -22.12 15.97 47.59
C PRO A 715 -20.79 16.22 46.87
N LEU A 716 -20.81 16.94 45.75
CA LEU A 716 -19.65 17.08 44.87
C LEU A 716 -18.47 17.77 45.55
N LYS A 717 -18.73 18.85 46.30
CA LYS A 717 -17.69 19.62 46.99
C LYS A 717 -16.90 18.72 47.95
N ASP A 718 -17.61 17.91 48.74
CA ASP A 718 -17.01 17.01 49.71
C ASP A 718 -16.21 15.89 49.01
N ALA A 719 -16.75 15.34 47.92
CA ALA A 719 -16.04 14.34 47.12
C ALA A 719 -14.77 14.91 46.48
N ALA A 720 -14.81 16.13 45.93
CA ALA A 720 -13.65 16.77 45.32
C ALA A 720 -12.54 17.03 46.36
N GLU A 721 -12.88 17.56 47.54
CA GLU A 721 -11.90 17.80 48.61
C GLU A 721 -11.31 16.49 49.17
N ALA A 722 -12.11 15.42 49.21
CA ALA A 722 -11.69 14.11 49.71
C ALA A 722 -11.01 13.21 48.67
N PHE A 723 -10.71 13.73 47.47
CA PHE A 723 -10.10 12.93 46.41
C PHE A 723 -8.71 12.40 46.84
N PRO A 724 -8.44 11.09 46.69
CA PRO A 724 -7.27 10.46 47.31
C PRO A 724 -5.93 10.95 46.76
N ASP A 725 -5.89 11.38 45.49
CA ASP A 725 -4.66 11.72 44.79
C ASP A 725 -4.50 13.25 44.64
N GLY A 726 -4.38 13.97 45.75
CA GLY A 726 -4.11 15.42 45.76
C GLY A 726 -5.32 16.33 46.03
N GLY A 727 -6.39 15.81 46.63
CA GLY A 727 -7.58 16.59 47.00
C GLY A 727 -8.23 17.26 45.80
N ARG A 728 -8.78 18.47 45.99
CA ARG A 728 -9.53 19.18 44.93
C ARG A 728 -8.75 19.39 43.64
N GLU A 729 -7.46 19.72 43.72
CA GLU A 729 -6.64 19.92 42.53
C GLU A 729 -6.44 18.59 41.78
N GLY A 730 -6.15 17.52 42.51
CA GLY A 730 -6.09 16.17 41.95
C GLY A 730 -7.40 15.71 41.30
N PHE A 731 -8.54 16.04 41.91
CA PHE A 731 -9.86 15.75 41.36
C PHE A 731 -10.09 16.42 40.02
N LEU A 732 -9.71 17.70 39.89
CA LEU A 732 -9.86 18.44 38.64
C LEU A 732 -8.96 17.89 37.52
N GLN A 733 -7.72 17.50 37.85
CA GLN A 733 -6.81 16.86 36.90
C GLN A 733 -7.34 15.50 36.44
N TRP A 734 -7.86 14.69 37.38
CA TRP A 734 -8.52 13.43 37.07
C TRP A 734 -9.77 13.62 36.21
N LEU A 735 -10.65 14.54 36.56
CA LEU A 735 -11.86 14.79 35.78
C LEU A 735 -11.53 15.27 34.35
N ARG A 736 -10.48 16.09 34.20
CA ARG A 736 -9.97 16.51 32.89
C ARG A 736 -9.48 15.30 32.08
N SER A 737 -8.67 14.40 32.64
CA SER A 737 -8.19 13.22 31.91
C SER A 737 -9.33 12.25 31.53
N ARG A 738 -10.42 12.24 32.30
CA ARG A 738 -11.65 11.50 31.95
C ARG A 738 -12.48 12.18 30.86
N CYS A 739 -12.26 13.46 30.58
CA CYS A 739 -12.99 14.25 29.58
C CYS A 739 -12.16 14.60 28.33
N THR A 740 -10.93 14.12 28.20
CA THR A 740 -10.05 14.43 27.04
C THR A 740 -9.42 13.15 26.51
N ILE A 741 -9.16 13.09 25.22
CA ILE A 741 -8.25 12.09 24.62
C ILE A 741 -6.83 12.55 24.92
N THR A 742 -6.11 11.77 25.71
CA THR A 742 -4.72 12.08 26.07
C THR A 742 -3.78 11.93 24.88
N ASP A 743 -2.61 12.58 24.94
CA ASP A 743 -1.56 12.43 23.92
C ASP A 743 -1.25 10.96 23.65
N THR A 744 -1.11 10.15 24.70
CA THR A 744 -0.84 8.71 24.59
C THR A 744 -1.94 7.99 23.83
N GLU A 745 -3.20 8.23 24.21
CA GLU A 745 -4.36 7.65 23.52
C GLU A 745 -4.49 8.14 22.07
N SER A 746 -4.01 9.32 21.72
CA SER A 746 -3.99 9.78 20.33
C SER A 746 -2.92 9.04 19.50
N ILE A 747 -1.65 9.01 19.97
CA ILE A 747 -0.49 8.58 19.18
C ILE A 747 -0.33 7.05 19.01
N GLU A 748 -1.01 6.25 19.83
CA GLU A 748 -0.91 4.78 19.79
C GLU A 748 -1.73 4.16 18.64
N HIS A 749 -1.44 4.57 17.39
CA HIS A 749 -2.14 4.11 16.18
C HIS A 749 -2.25 2.58 16.05
N HIS A 750 -1.33 1.81 16.64
CA HIS A 750 -1.34 0.35 16.64
C HIS A 750 -2.55 -0.27 17.38
N HIS A 751 -3.22 0.48 18.26
CA HIS A 751 -4.46 0.06 18.92
C HIS A 751 -5.71 0.25 18.03
N GLY A 752 -5.61 0.89 16.87
CA GLY A 752 -6.69 1.06 15.89
C GLY A 752 -7.72 2.15 16.24
N VAL A 753 -8.65 2.40 15.31
CA VAL A 753 -9.70 3.45 15.40
C VAL A 753 -10.72 3.13 16.50
N ASP A 754 -11.14 1.86 16.62
CA ASP A 754 -12.13 1.45 17.65
C ASP A 754 -11.69 1.72 19.08
N ALA A 755 -10.39 1.65 19.36
CA ALA A 755 -9.87 1.88 20.71
C ALA A 755 -10.02 3.35 21.13
N VAL A 756 -9.66 4.28 20.24
CA VAL A 756 -9.79 5.71 20.53
C VAL A 756 -11.27 6.14 20.53
N TRP A 757 -12.11 5.54 19.69
CA TRP A 757 -13.56 5.80 19.71
C TRP A 757 -14.26 5.37 21.00
N ARG A 758 -13.81 4.28 21.65
CA ARG A 758 -14.32 3.90 22.99
C ARG A 758 -14.03 4.96 24.04
N LYS A 759 -12.79 5.50 24.04
CA LYS A 759 -12.41 6.61 24.93
C LYS A 759 -13.25 7.85 24.61
N PHE A 760 -13.27 8.26 23.34
CA PHE A 760 -14.03 9.41 22.85
C PHE A 760 -15.51 9.35 23.27
N SER A 761 -16.18 8.23 23.02
CA SER A 761 -17.59 8.04 23.39
C SER A 761 -17.82 8.11 24.90
N SER A 762 -16.86 7.66 25.71
CA SER A 762 -16.98 7.68 27.17
C SER A 762 -17.00 9.11 27.74
N VAL A 763 -16.38 10.07 27.07
CA VAL A 763 -16.29 11.47 27.50
C VAL A 763 -17.68 12.12 27.53
N PHE A 764 -18.49 11.94 26.49
CA PHE A 764 -19.84 12.49 26.41
C PHE A 764 -20.74 12.00 27.54
N THR A 765 -20.52 10.78 28.04
CA THR A 765 -21.32 10.24 29.16
C THR A 765 -21.14 11.04 30.46
N ILE A 766 -20.01 11.73 30.59
CA ILE A 766 -19.66 12.58 31.72
C ILE A 766 -20.16 14.00 31.45
N LEU A 767 -19.72 14.60 30.33
CA LEU A 767 -20.00 16.00 29.98
C LEU A 767 -21.50 16.29 29.92
N ASN A 768 -22.29 15.38 29.35
CA ASN A 768 -23.74 15.60 29.21
C ASN A 768 -24.45 15.63 30.57
N THR A 769 -23.89 15.01 31.60
CA THR A 769 -24.45 15.07 32.96
C THR A 769 -24.06 16.34 33.72
N ILE A 770 -23.06 17.07 33.23
CA ILE A 770 -22.64 18.37 33.76
C ILE A 770 -23.40 19.50 33.04
N ILE A 771 -23.32 19.51 31.71
CA ILE A 771 -23.77 20.63 30.87
C ILE A 771 -25.29 20.81 30.92
N PHE A 772 -26.07 19.73 30.90
CA PHE A 772 -27.52 19.78 30.70
C PHE A 772 -28.35 19.98 31.99
N TYR A 773 -27.75 20.62 33.00
CA TYR A 773 -28.46 21.28 34.08
C TYR A 773 -28.58 22.78 33.75
N GLU A 774 -29.81 23.33 33.75
CA GLU A 774 -30.11 24.63 33.15
C GLU A 774 -29.15 25.78 33.55
N PRO A 775 -28.80 26.01 34.82
CA PRO A 775 -27.85 27.06 35.21
C PRO A 775 -26.48 26.91 34.54
N ILE A 776 -25.94 25.68 34.51
CA ILE A 776 -24.65 25.37 33.88
C ILE A 776 -24.79 25.52 32.36
N PHE A 777 -25.87 25.00 31.76
CA PHE A 777 -26.14 25.14 30.32
C PHE A 777 -26.15 26.59 29.86
N ARG A 778 -26.80 27.49 30.61
CA ARG A 778 -26.83 28.93 30.33
C ARG A 778 -25.44 29.55 30.39
N ALA A 779 -24.66 29.22 31.42
CA ALA A 779 -23.29 29.72 31.57
C ALA A 779 -22.37 29.22 30.45
N PHE A 780 -22.46 27.94 30.14
CA PHE A 780 -21.77 27.26 29.06
C PHE A 780 -22.05 27.91 27.69
N MET A 781 -23.33 28.10 27.35
CA MET A 781 -23.75 28.71 26.07
C MET A 781 -23.13 30.11 25.86
N ARG A 782 -23.17 30.96 26.89
CA ARG A 782 -22.56 32.29 26.83
C ARG A 782 -21.05 32.21 26.63
N ARG A 783 -20.36 31.33 27.38
CA ARG A 783 -18.91 31.14 27.25
C ARG A 783 -18.52 30.64 25.87
N MET A 784 -19.24 29.65 25.33
CA MET A 784 -19.00 29.10 24.00
C MET A 784 -19.12 30.18 22.92
N MET A 785 -20.22 30.95 22.90
CA MET A 785 -20.41 32.01 21.91
C MET A 785 -19.37 33.14 22.04
N GLN A 786 -18.98 33.49 23.28
CA GLN A 786 -17.91 34.44 23.53
C GLN A 786 -16.58 33.95 22.96
N SER A 787 -16.21 32.70 23.21
CA SER A 787 -14.98 32.09 22.70
C SER A 787 -14.97 32.02 21.18
N LEU A 788 -16.08 31.62 20.56
CA LEU A 788 -16.23 31.57 19.10
C LEU A 788 -16.06 32.95 18.47
N LEU A 789 -16.75 33.97 18.99
CA LEU A 789 -16.63 35.34 18.47
C LEU A 789 -15.22 35.89 18.65
N ALA A 790 -14.57 35.63 19.78
CA ALA A 790 -13.18 36.00 20.02
C ALA A 790 -12.20 35.30 19.07
N ASP A 791 -12.56 34.11 18.58
CA ASP A 791 -11.82 33.36 17.56
C ASP A 791 -12.21 33.73 16.12
N GLY A 792 -12.96 34.81 15.92
CA GLY A 792 -13.34 35.28 14.58
C GLY A 792 -14.45 34.47 13.90
N VAL A 793 -15.20 33.66 14.66
CA VAL A 793 -16.37 32.90 14.21
C VAL A 793 -17.64 33.67 14.58
N LYS A 794 -18.46 33.98 13.59
CA LYS A 794 -19.68 34.78 13.76
C LYS A 794 -20.97 33.98 13.66
N TRP A 795 -20.92 32.80 13.07
CA TRP A 795 -22.05 31.89 12.96
C TRP A 795 -21.63 30.47 13.27
N VAL A 796 -22.53 29.69 13.86
CA VAL A 796 -22.28 28.26 14.08
C VAL A 796 -23.52 27.41 13.81
N ASP A 797 -23.33 26.33 13.05
CA ASP A 797 -24.30 25.24 12.91
C ASP A 797 -23.87 24.11 13.84
N LEU A 798 -24.52 23.99 15.00
CA LEU A 798 -24.17 23.02 16.05
C LEU A 798 -24.82 21.66 15.78
N ARG A 799 -24.13 20.57 16.10
CA ARG A 799 -24.69 19.22 16.21
C ARG A 799 -24.86 18.88 17.67
N LEU A 800 -25.90 18.11 17.99
CA LEU A 800 -26.09 17.57 19.33
C LEU A 800 -26.84 16.24 19.26
N ALA A 801 -26.32 15.22 19.93
CA ALA A 801 -26.95 13.91 20.04
C ALA A 801 -27.86 13.88 21.27
N PHE A 802 -29.17 13.71 21.05
CA PHE A 802 -30.20 13.86 22.10
C PHE A 802 -30.39 12.60 22.96
N THR A 803 -29.30 12.07 23.51
CA THR A 803 -29.29 10.86 24.38
C THR A 803 -29.06 11.17 25.86
N PHE A 804 -29.40 12.37 26.29
CA PHE A 804 -29.23 12.85 27.67
C PHE A 804 -30.57 13.32 28.24
N PHE A 805 -30.56 13.79 29.48
CA PHE A 805 -31.73 14.39 30.12
C PHE A 805 -31.42 15.85 30.43
N TYR A 806 -32.37 16.74 30.12
CA TYR A 806 -32.29 18.14 30.51
C TYR A 806 -33.01 18.35 31.84
N TYR A 807 -32.40 19.11 32.74
CA TYR A 807 -32.95 19.39 34.06
C TYR A 807 -33.08 20.90 34.24
N SER A 808 -34.32 21.36 34.37
CA SER A 808 -34.62 22.75 34.73
C SER A 808 -34.05 23.11 36.11
N GLU A 809 -33.78 24.41 36.32
CA GLU A 809 -33.21 24.89 37.59
C GLU A 809 -34.03 24.43 38.80
N GLY A 810 -33.35 23.83 39.78
CA GLY A 810 -33.97 23.35 41.01
C GLY A 810 -34.87 22.12 40.88
N GLN A 811 -34.88 21.44 39.73
CA GLN A 811 -35.66 20.22 39.49
C GLN A 811 -34.79 18.95 39.58
N GLU A 812 -35.26 17.96 40.34
CA GLU A 812 -34.61 16.63 40.42
C GLU A 812 -35.12 15.66 39.35
N LYS A 813 -36.31 15.93 38.79
CA LYS A 813 -36.87 15.18 37.66
C LYS A 813 -36.44 15.88 36.36
N ALA A 814 -36.04 15.09 35.37
CA ALA A 814 -35.79 15.58 34.03
C ALA A 814 -37.05 16.15 33.40
N ASP A 815 -36.88 17.13 32.52
CA ASP A 815 -37.94 17.66 31.68
C ASP A 815 -38.48 16.55 30.75
N ASP A 816 -39.80 16.52 30.52
CA ASP A 816 -40.43 15.48 29.71
C ASP A 816 -40.11 15.63 28.20
N THR A 817 -39.66 16.81 27.76
CA THR A 817 -39.23 17.12 26.38
C THR A 817 -38.07 18.11 26.38
N TYR A 818 -37.37 18.27 25.25
CA TYR A 818 -36.31 19.27 25.10
C TYR A 818 -36.82 20.70 24.84
N SER A 819 -38.13 20.96 24.92
CA SER A 819 -38.71 22.27 24.59
C SER A 819 -38.15 23.39 25.48
N ASN A 820 -37.98 23.16 26.78
CA ASN A 820 -37.37 24.15 27.67
C ASN A 820 -35.90 24.38 27.33
N MET A 821 -35.13 23.33 27.03
CA MET A 821 -33.73 23.49 26.60
C MET A 821 -33.61 24.38 25.35
N PHE A 822 -34.46 24.18 24.35
CA PHE A 822 -34.46 25.00 23.14
C PHE A 822 -34.93 26.44 23.38
N LYS A 823 -35.89 26.64 24.30
CA LYS A 823 -36.23 27.98 24.79
C LYS A 823 -35.00 28.68 25.37
N VAL A 824 -34.26 28.01 26.27
CA VAL A 824 -33.04 28.55 26.87
C VAL A 824 -31.97 28.82 25.82
N PHE A 825 -31.79 27.90 24.86
CA PHE A 825 -30.86 28.04 23.75
C PHE A 825 -31.13 29.32 22.95
N GLY A 826 -32.37 29.53 22.52
CA GLY A 826 -32.77 30.75 21.81
C GLY A 826 -32.64 32.02 22.65
N GLU A 827 -33.02 31.96 23.93
CA GLU A 827 -32.87 33.09 24.86
C GLU A 827 -31.41 33.53 25.00
N GLU A 828 -30.48 32.59 25.20
CA GLU A 828 -29.07 32.93 25.40
C GLU A 828 -28.43 33.45 24.11
N ILE A 829 -28.80 32.93 22.92
CA ILE A 829 -28.33 33.47 21.63
C ILE A 829 -28.75 34.92 21.46
N GLU A 830 -30.04 35.24 21.66
CA GLU A 830 -30.54 36.60 21.48
C GLU A 830 -30.01 37.56 22.55
N LYS A 831 -29.87 37.10 23.80
CA LYS A 831 -29.22 37.87 24.86
C LYS A 831 -27.76 38.18 24.51
N PHE A 832 -27.01 37.20 24.01
CA PHE A 832 -25.62 37.40 23.64
C PHE A 832 -25.48 38.37 22.47
N LYS A 833 -26.23 38.17 21.38
CA LYS A 833 -26.26 39.08 20.21
C LYS A 833 -26.61 40.53 20.59
N SER A 834 -27.49 40.69 21.57
CA SER A 834 -27.92 42.01 22.07
C SER A 834 -26.95 42.63 23.09
N SER A 835 -26.01 41.85 23.62
CA SER A 835 -25.02 42.30 24.60
C SER A 835 -23.87 43.06 23.93
N LYS A 836 -23.07 43.79 24.73
CA LYS A 836 -21.82 44.40 24.24
C LYS A 836 -20.83 43.34 23.76
N ASP A 837 -20.77 42.20 24.43
CA ASP A 837 -19.78 41.14 24.19
C ASP A 837 -20.10 40.31 22.95
N GLY A 838 -21.37 40.24 22.54
CA GLY A 838 -21.80 39.55 21.32
C GLY A 838 -21.97 40.44 20.10
N LYS A 839 -21.53 41.70 20.15
CA LYS A 839 -21.63 42.63 19.02
C LYS A 839 -20.86 42.07 17.82
N GLY A 840 -21.57 41.82 16.72
CA GLY A 840 -21.01 41.27 15.49
C GLY A 840 -21.17 39.75 15.35
N PHE A 841 -21.69 39.07 16.37
CA PHE A 841 -22.12 37.68 16.27
C PHE A 841 -23.42 37.60 15.46
N TRP A 842 -23.47 36.73 14.46
CA TRP A 842 -24.61 36.55 13.56
C TRP A 842 -25.67 35.61 14.16
N GLY A 843 -25.25 34.58 14.90
CA GLY A 843 -26.17 33.66 15.57
C GLY A 843 -25.68 32.21 15.57
N ALA A 844 -26.55 31.32 16.02
CA ALA A 844 -26.32 29.88 16.04
C ALA A 844 -27.63 29.14 15.74
N ARG A 845 -27.54 27.97 15.12
CA ARG A 845 -28.66 27.04 14.93
C ARG A 845 -28.22 25.61 15.21
N MET A 846 -29.18 24.74 15.46
CA MET A 846 -28.96 23.32 15.74
C MET A 846 -29.31 22.47 14.53
N ILE A 847 -28.38 21.65 14.09
CA ILE A 847 -28.62 20.46 13.29
C ILE A 847 -28.90 19.35 14.29
N TRP A 848 -30.15 18.89 14.32
CA TRP A 848 -30.57 17.83 15.22
C TRP A 848 -29.89 16.53 14.83
N THR A 849 -29.32 15.79 15.78
CA THR A 849 -28.63 14.54 15.42
C THR A 849 -29.17 13.33 16.18
N GLY A 850 -29.40 12.26 15.43
CA GLY A 850 -29.66 10.92 15.97
C GLY A 850 -28.37 10.08 16.03
N LEU A 851 -28.28 9.16 16.99
CA LEU A 851 -27.17 8.19 17.02
C LEU A 851 -27.46 7.04 16.07
N ARG A 852 -26.60 6.86 15.06
CA ARG A 852 -26.80 5.87 13.98
C ARG A 852 -26.78 4.42 14.43
N VAL A 853 -26.26 4.13 15.63
CA VAL A 853 -26.24 2.78 16.21
C VAL A 853 -27.59 2.36 16.81
N LEU A 854 -28.50 3.31 17.04
CA LEU A 854 -29.77 3.02 17.71
C LEU A 854 -30.74 2.22 16.82
N ASP A 855 -31.66 1.54 17.49
CA ASP A 855 -32.73 0.82 16.81
C ASP A 855 -33.73 1.77 16.13
N THR A 856 -34.51 1.22 15.20
CA THR A 856 -35.52 1.98 14.44
C THR A 856 -36.47 2.75 15.34
N ARG A 857 -36.93 2.16 16.45
CA ARG A 857 -37.91 2.85 17.33
C ARG A 857 -37.30 4.10 17.93
N LYS A 858 -36.06 4.01 18.44
CA LYS A 858 -35.38 5.13 19.07
C LYS A 858 -35.06 6.25 18.09
N ILE A 859 -34.68 5.91 16.85
CA ILE A 859 -34.45 6.90 15.80
C ILE A 859 -35.75 7.60 15.40
N ILE A 860 -36.85 6.86 15.29
CA ILE A 860 -38.17 7.46 14.98
C ILE A 860 -38.64 8.37 16.13
N GLU A 861 -38.48 7.96 17.39
CA GLU A 861 -38.78 8.79 18.56
C GLU A 861 -37.92 10.08 18.58
N ASP A 862 -36.64 9.99 18.22
CA ASP A 862 -35.73 11.14 18.09
C ASP A 862 -36.14 12.10 16.96
N MET A 863 -36.46 11.56 15.79
CA MET A 863 -36.94 12.33 14.64
C MET A 863 -38.29 13.02 14.93
N ASP A 864 -39.20 12.37 15.64
CA ASP A 864 -40.47 12.97 16.08
C ASP A 864 -40.25 14.14 17.06
N ALA A 865 -39.29 13.99 17.97
CA ALA A 865 -38.85 15.09 18.84
C ALA A 865 -38.25 16.24 18.04
N CYS A 866 -37.42 15.96 17.03
CA CYS A 866 -36.88 16.97 16.11
C CYS A 866 -37.99 17.75 15.40
N LEU A 867 -39.01 17.07 14.87
CA LEU A 867 -40.17 17.71 14.22
C LEU A 867 -40.92 18.62 15.19
N THR A 868 -41.23 18.10 16.38
CA THR A 868 -41.94 18.83 17.42
C THR A 868 -41.20 20.12 17.80
N ILE A 869 -39.88 20.03 17.98
CA ILE A 869 -39.05 21.19 18.31
C ILE A 869 -38.95 22.15 17.12
N LYS A 870 -38.80 21.65 15.88
CA LYS A 870 -38.80 22.49 14.68
C LYS A 870 -40.10 23.28 14.54
N MET A 871 -41.25 22.65 14.79
CA MET A 871 -42.54 23.34 14.73
C MET A 871 -42.69 24.40 15.83
N THR A 872 -42.08 24.16 17.00
CA THR A 872 -42.14 25.09 18.15
C THR A 872 -41.16 26.25 18.01
N TYR A 873 -39.95 25.97 17.50
CA TYR A 873 -38.83 26.90 17.38
C TYR A 873 -38.19 26.81 15.97
N PRO A 874 -38.90 27.24 14.91
CA PRO A 874 -38.47 27.03 13.52
C PRO A 874 -37.09 27.61 13.21
N ASP A 875 -36.76 28.76 13.80
CA ASP A 875 -35.48 29.43 13.58
C ASP A 875 -34.30 28.77 14.30
N LEU A 876 -34.53 27.85 15.24
CA LEU A 876 -33.45 27.25 16.04
C LEU A 876 -32.96 25.90 15.51
N VAL A 877 -33.76 25.18 14.71
CA VAL A 877 -33.37 23.91 14.08
C VAL A 877 -33.13 24.12 12.59
N SER A 878 -31.91 23.89 12.10
CA SER A 878 -31.53 24.12 10.70
C SER A 878 -31.49 22.85 9.85
N GLY A 879 -31.48 21.66 10.44
CA GLY A 879 -31.46 20.39 9.71
C GLY A 879 -31.37 19.15 10.61
N TYR A 880 -31.12 18.01 9.98
CA TYR A 880 -30.95 16.71 10.63
C TYR A 880 -29.67 15.97 10.15
N ASP A 881 -29.06 15.20 11.04
CA ASP A 881 -27.85 14.42 10.79
C ASP A 881 -27.84 13.10 11.62
N LEU A 882 -26.97 12.17 11.29
CA LEU A 882 -26.75 10.89 11.95
C LEU A 882 -25.27 10.77 12.36
N VAL A 883 -25.02 10.69 13.66
CA VAL A 883 -23.67 10.76 14.25
C VAL A 883 -23.29 9.49 15.01
N GLY A 884 -22.04 9.45 15.48
CA GLY A 884 -21.41 8.29 16.13
C GLY A 884 -20.48 7.53 15.16
N GLN A 885 -19.64 6.63 15.71
CA GLN A 885 -18.60 5.94 14.95
C GLN A 885 -19.18 5.29 13.68
N GLU A 886 -18.75 5.77 12.51
CA GLU A 886 -19.33 5.37 11.25
C GLU A 886 -19.03 3.90 10.91
N ASP A 887 -17.79 3.45 11.15
CA ASP A 887 -17.34 2.07 10.89
C ASP A 887 -18.13 1.00 11.67
N ALA A 888 -18.55 1.32 12.90
CA ALA A 888 -19.25 0.38 13.79
C ALA A 888 -20.78 0.59 13.84
N GLY A 889 -21.27 1.70 13.29
CA GLY A 889 -22.67 2.09 13.28
C GLY A 889 -23.46 1.53 12.09
N ARG A 890 -24.76 1.84 12.03
CA ARG A 890 -25.58 1.50 10.84
C ARG A 890 -25.23 2.46 9.69
N PRO A 891 -24.97 1.95 8.47
CA PRO A 891 -24.81 2.78 7.29
C PRO A 891 -26.15 3.42 6.89
N LEU A 892 -26.10 4.51 6.11
CA LEU A 892 -27.26 5.27 5.65
C LEU A 892 -28.23 4.39 4.86
N LYS A 893 -27.75 3.46 4.02
CA LYS A 893 -28.60 2.49 3.32
C LYS A 893 -29.52 1.68 4.24
N ASP A 894 -29.06 1.37 5.46
CA ASP A 894 -29.83 0.60 6.45
C ASP A 894 -30.85 1.47 7.20
N LEU A 895 -30.72 2.79 7.08
CA LEU A 895 -31.57 3.81 7.71
C LEU A 895 -32.51 4.49 6.70
N LEU A 896 -32.49 4.07 5.43
CA LEU A 896 -33.36 4.64 4.38
C LEU A 896 -34.85 4.63 4.77
N PRO A 897 -35.43 3.56 5.35
CA PRO A 897 -36.84 3.58 5.75
C PRO A 897 -37.17 4.72 6.72
N GLU A 898 -36.35 4.91 7.76
CA GLU A 898 -36.49 5.97 8.75
C GLU A 898 -36.30 7.36 8.11
N LEU A 899 -35.28 7.52 7.26
CA LEU A 899 -34.97 8.78 6.58
C LEU A 899 -36.08 9.21 5.59
N PHE A 900 -36.67 8.25 4.85
CA PHE A 900 -37.80 8.53 3.96
C PHE A 900 -39.10 8.78 4.73
N TRP A 901 -39.30 8.09 5.86
CA TRP A 901 -40.41 8.41 6.77
C TRP A 901 -40.28 9.84 7.29
N PHE A 902 -39.09 10.25 7.72
CA PHE A 902 -38.84 11.59 8.24
C PHE A 902 -39.08 12.68 7.21
N LYS A 903 -38.55 12.51 5.99
CA LYS A 903 -38.84 13.41 4.85
C LYS A 903 -40.33 13.54 4.59
N LYS A 904 -41.07 12.42 4.64
CA LYS A 904 -42.52 12.43 4.49
C LYS A 904 -43.19 13.21 5.62
N GLN A 905 -42.77 13.03 6.87
CA GLN A 905 -43.34 13.79 8.01
C GLN A 905 -43.05 15.29 7.88
N CYS A 906 -41.82 15.67 7.54
CA CYS A 906 -41.46 17.08 7.29
C CYS A 906 -42.38 17.72 6.24
N ALA A 907 -42.62 17.03 5.13
CA ALA A 907 -43.52 17.50 4.08
C ALA A 907 -45.00 17.57 4.52
N GLN A 908 -45.45 16.65 5.39
CA GLN A 908 -46.82 16.66 5.92
C GLN A 908 -47.07 17.81 6.91
N GLU A 909 -46.08 18.10 7.76
CA GLU A 909 -46.13 19.19 8.74
C GLU A 909 -45.74 20.55 8.15
N GLY A 910 -45.29 20.59 6.89
CA GLY A 910 -44.92 21.82 6.19
C GLY A 910 -43.65 22.49 6.74
N VAL A 911 -42.69 21.69 7.22
CA VAL A 911 -41.42 22.17 7.77
C VAL A 911 -40.23 21.76 6.89
N GLU A 912 -39.24 22.64 6.77
CA GLU A 912 -38.01 22.36 6.04
C GLU A 912 -36.92 21.88 7.01
N ILE A 913 -36.55 20.59 6.91
CA ILE A 913 -35.45 19.99 7.67
C ILE A 913 -34.51 19.27 6.67
N PRO A 914 -33.50 19.97 6.13
CA PRO A 914 -32.53 19.36 5.22
C PRO A 914 -31.54 18.45 5.95
N PHE A 915 -30.83 17.60 5.18
CA PHE A 915 -29.79 16.73 5.72
C PHE A 915 -28.39 17.34 5.61
N PHE A 916 -27.56 17.05 6.62
CA PHE A 916 -26.15 17.43 6.73
C PHE A 916 -25.30 16.24 7.19
N PHE A 917 -25.37 15.14 6.45
CA PHE A 917 -24.85 13.85 6.90
C PHE A 917 -23.35 13.84 7.18
N HIS A 918 -22.95 13.28 8.33
CA HIS A 918 -21.65 12.60 8.46
C HIS A 918 -21.59 11.43 7.48
N ALA A 919 -20.63 11.47 6.57
CA ALA A 919 -20.40 10.40 5.61
C ALA A 919 -18.94 10.32 5.17
N GLY A 920 -18.43 9.08 5.11
CA GLY A 920 -17.09 8.79 4.62
C GLY A 920 -15.97 9.17 5.59
N GLU A 921 -16.25 9.26 6.88
CA GLU A 921 -15.27 9.38 7.96
C GLU A 921 -14.66 7.99 8.28
N CYS A 922 -13.98 7.40 7.29
CA CYS A 922 -13.41 6.08 7.43
C CYS A 922 -12.16 5.87 6.55
N LEU A 923 -11.39 4.84 6.90
CA LEU A 923 -10.21 4.41 6.15
C LEU A 923 -10.54 3.48 4.97
N GLY A 924 -11.75 2.91 4.94
CA GLY A 924 -12.21 1.96 3.93
C GLY A 924 -12.31 2.53 2.52
N ASP A 925 -12.39 1.61 1.55
CA ASP A 925 -12.76 1.85 0.15
C ASP A 925 -13.43 0.57 -0.38
N GLY A 926 -14.75 0.65 -0.61
CA GLY A 926 -15.57 -0.49 -1.03
C GLY A 926 -16.27 -1.23 0.12
N SER A 927 -16.33 -0.67 1.33
CA SER A 927 -17.22 -1.12 2.41
C SER A 927 -18.55 -0.37 2.38
N ASP A 928 -19.50 -0.83 3.19
CA ASP A 928 -20.79 -0.13 3.35
C ASP A 928 -20.63 1.24 4.03
N THR A 929 -19.53 1.44 4.75
CA THR A 929 -19.21 2.67 5.49
C THR A 929 -18.84 3.80 4.52
N ASP A 930 -17.87 3.60 3.62
CA ASP A 930 -17.53 4.64 2.63
C ASP A 930 -18.66 4.86 1.62
N GLN A 931 -19.50 3.83 1.41
CA GLN A 931 -20.69 3.95 0.56
C GLN A 931 -21.74 4.93 1.10
N ASN A 932 -21.68 5.33 2.38
CA ASN A 932 -22.50 6.42 2.91
C ASN A 932 -22.33 7.73 2.12
N LEU A 933 -21.18 7.94 1.48
CA LEU A 933 -20.98 9.10 0.59
C LEU A 933 -21.95 9.08 -0.61
N PHE A 934 -22.20 7.90 -1.19
CA PHE A 934 -23.16 7.77 -2.29
C PHE A 934 -24.57 8.05 -1.80
N ASP A 935 -24.95 7.46 -0.67
CA ASP A 935 -26.28 7.64 -0.08
C ASP A 935 -26.52 9.09 0.31
N ALA A 936 -25.54 9.76 0.94
CA ALA A 936 -25.65 11.17 1.31
C ALA A 936 -25.88 12.07 0.08
N VAL A 937 -25.15 11.83 -1.01
CA VAL A 937 -25.33 12.56 -2.28
C VAL A 937 -26.69 12.28 -2.92
N LEU A 938 -27.16 11.03 -2.91
CA LEU A 938 -28.45 10.63 -3.48
C LEU A 938 -29.64 11.13 -2.65
N LEU A 939 -29.49 11.19 -1.33
CA LEU A 939 -30.46 11.75 -0.40
C LEU A 939 -30.53 13.29 -0.47
N GLY A 940 -29.63 13.92 -1.23
CA GLY A 940 -29.62 15.37 -1.44
C GLY A 940 -29.12 16.15 -0.22
N THR A 941 -28.10 15.63 0.47
CA THR A 941 -27.45 16.35 1.57
C THR A 941 -26.93 17.72 1.10
N ARG A 942 -27.02 18.74 1.95
CA ARG A 942 -26.49 20.08 1.63
C ARG A 942 -24.98 20.17 1.84
N ARG A 943 -24.48 19.46 2.85
CA ARG A 943 -23.07 19.36 3.21
C ARG A 943 -22.76 17.93 3.65
N ILE A 944 -21.49 17.55 3.58
CA ILE A 944 -20.98 16.26 4.03
C ILE A 944 -20.01 16.51 5.18
N GLY A 945 -20.32 15.96 6.35
CA GLY A 945 -19.42 15.91 7.51
C GLY A 945 -18.22 15.01 7.21
N HIS A 946 -17.02 15.55 7.43
CA HIS A 946 -15.70 14.98 7.11
C HIS A 946 -15.43 14.73 5.62
N GLY A 947 -16.18 13.82 4.97
CA GLY A 947 -15.91 13.38 3.61
C GLY A 947 -14.50 12.81 3.42
N PHE A 948 -13.92 12.20 4.47
CA PHE A 948 -12.51 11.82 4.51
C PHE A 948 -12.12 10.84 3.40
N SER A 949 -12.97 9.86 3.08
CA SER A 949 -12.74 8.88 2.01
C SER A 949 -13.12 9.38 0.60
N LEU A 950 -13.71 10.59 0.46
CA LEU A 950 -14.24 11.10 -0.82
C LEU A 950 -13.19 11.14 -1.94
N TYR A 951 -11.92 11.40 -1.61
CA TYR A 951 -10.84 11.48 -2.59
C TYR A 951 -10.61 10.17 -3.38
N LYS A 952 -11.14 9.04 -2.87
CA LYS A 952 -11.08 7.72 -3.50
C LYS A 952 -12.20 7.51 -4.52
N HIS A 953 -13.22 8.38 -4.55
CA HIS A 953 -14.42 8.22 -5.38
C HIS A 953 -14.50 9.32 -6.46
N PRO A 954 -13.78 9.18 -7.59
CA PRO A 954 -13.68 10.24 -8.62
C PRO A 954 -15.03 10.66 -9.21
N LEU A 955 -15.99 9.74 -9.34
CA LEU A 955 -17.34 10.08 -9.79
C LEU A 955 -18.07 10.96 -8.76
N LEU A 956 -17.95 10.64 -7.47
CA LEU A 956 -18.60 11.42 -6.41
C LEU A 956 -17.98 12.81 -6.29
N ILE A 957 -16.68 12.97 -6.54
CA ILE A 957 -16.04 14.29 -6.61
C ILE A 957 -16.75 15.19 -7.62
N GLU A 958 -17.01 14.68 -8.83
CA GLU A 958 -17.71 15.45 -9.86
C GLU A 958 -19.17 15.73 -9.46
N LEU A 959 -19.88 14.76 -8.88
CA LEU A 959 -21.26 14.94 -8.43
C LEU A 959 -21.39 15.95 -7.27
N VAL A 960 -20.45 15.94 -6.31
CA VAL A 960 -20.40 16.90 -5.19
C VAL A 960 -20.20 18.33 -5.74
N LYS A 961 -19.32 18.50 -6.73
CA LYS A 961 -19.08 19.79 -7.41
C LYS A 961 -20.29 20.26 -8.20
N GLU A 962 -20.92 19.36 -8.96
CA GLU A 962 -22.12 19.64 -9.77
C GLU A 962 -23.29 20.06 -8.87
N LYS A 963 -23.52 19.31 -7.78
CA LYS A 963 -24.62 19.52 -6.84
C LYS A 963 -24.35 20.61 -5.81
N LYS A 964 -23.17 21.24 -5.82
CA LYS A 964 -22.76 22.29 -4.88
C LYS A 964 -22.85 21.84 -3.42
N ILE A 965 -22.42 20.61 -3.15
CA ILE A 965 -22.34 20.05 -1.80
C ILE A 965 -20.98 20.45 -1.22
N LEU A 966 -20.97 21.04 -0.02
CA LEU A 966 -19.73 21.39 0.69
C LEU A 966 -19.23 20.20 1.52
N VAL A 967 -17.91 20.00 1.57
CA VAL A 967 -17.28 19.11 2.53
C VAL A 967 -16.83 19.89 3.78
N GLU A 968 -17.27 19.45 4.96
CA GLU A 968 -16.88 20.00 6.25
C GLU A 968 -15.69 19.20 6.79
N SER A 969 -14.47 19.72 6.62
CA SER A 969 -13.25 18.99 7.00
C SER A 969 -12.80 19.35 8.41
N CYS A 970 -12.49 18.34 9.22
CA CYS A 970 -12.06 18.47 10.62
C CYS A 970 -10.68 17.82 10.83
N PRO A 971 -9.57 18.46 10.41
CA PRO A 971 -8.28 17.79 10.33
C PRO A 971 -7.72 17.27 11.66
N ILE A 972 -7.90 18.03 12.75
CA ILE A 972 -7.44 17.58 14.08
C ILE A 972 -8.26 16.37 14.54
N SER A 973 -9.58 16.38 14.34
CA SER A 973 -10.44 15.21 14.63
C SER A 973 -9.95 13.98 13.87
N ASN A 974 -9.73 14.10 12.56
CA ASN A 974 -9.26 13.00 11.74
C ASN A 974 -7.86 12.49 12.15
N GLU A 975 -6.99 13.36 12.67
CA GLU A 975 -5.69 12.95 13.18
C GLU A 975 -5.79 12.27 14.56
N VAL A 976 -6.47 12.91 15.52
CA VAL A 976 -6.60 12.42 16.91
C VAL A 976 -7.41 11.12 16.97
N LEU A 977 -8.44 10.98 16.14
CA LEU A 977 -9.23 9.76 15.97
C LEU A 977 -8.56 8.72 15.05
N ARG A 978 -7.29 8.95 14.67
CA ARG A 978 -6.39 7.99 14.01
C ARG A 978 -6.76 7.61 12.57
N LEU A 979 -7.44 8.50 11.84
CA LEU A 979 -7.69 8.36 10.39
C LEU A 979 -6.51 8.84 9.54
N CYS A 980 -5.67 9.73 10.06
CA CYS A 980 -4.36 10.04 9.49
C CYS A 980 -3.30 10.18 10.59
N ALA A 981 -2.05 9.87 10.29
CA ALA A 981 -0.95 9.95 11.25
C ALA A 981 -0.27 11.33 11.30
N SER A 982 -0.63 12.22 10.39
CA SER A 982 -0.09 13.58 10.28
C SER A 982 -0.97 14.40 9.34
N ILE A 983 -1.12 15.69 9.64
CA ILE A 983 -1.75 16.68 8.76
C ILE A 983 -1.19 16.66 7.32
N MET A 984 0.08 16.32 7.11
CA MET A 984 0.68 16.22 5.77
C MET A 984 0.09 15.08 4.93
N SER A 985 -0.48 14.06 5.58
CA SER A 985 -1.12 12.91 4.93
C SER A 985 -2.64 13.07 4.79
N HIS A 986 -3.20 14.19 5.27
CA HIS A 986 -4.63 14.45 5.22
C HIS A 986 -5.13 14.55 3.76
N PRO A 987 -6.33 14.04 3.42
CA PRO A 987 -6.83 14.02 2.03
C PRO A 987 -7.35 15.36 1.51
N LEU A 988 -7.63 16.34 2.40
CA LEU A 988 -8.20 17.63 2.01
C LEU A 988 -7.45 18.36 0.87
N PRO A 989 -6.10 18.48 0.87
CA PRO A 989 -5.37 19.08 -0.25
C PRO A 989 -5.66 18.45 -1.61
N ALA A 990 -5.91 17.13 -1.65
CA ALA A 990 -6.26 16.41 -2.87
C ALA A 990 -7.67 16.73 -3.37
N LEU A 991 -8.61 16.98 -2.47
CA LEU A 991 -9.98 17.43 -2.78
C LEU A 991 -9.97 18.88 -3.27
N LEU A 992 -9.23 19.77 -2.59
CA LEU A 992 -9.07 21.17 -3.01
C LEU A 992 -8.44 21.27 -4.40
N ALA A 993 -7.43 20.45 -4.69
CA ALA A 993 -6.78 20.41 -6.00
C ALA A 993 -7.73 19.99 -7.14
N ARG A 994 -8.82 19.28 -6.83
CA ARG A 994 -9.83 18.80 -7.79
C ARG A 994 -11.06 19.70 -7.88
N GLY A 995 -11.03 20.85 -7.20
CA GLY A 995 -12.11 21.83 -7.26
C GLY A 995 -13.27 21.56 -6.30
N VAL A 996 -13.10 20.69 -5.30
CA VAL A 996 -14.14 20.45 -4.28
C VAL A 996 -14.19 21.63 -3.32
N SER A 997 -15.40 22.17 -3.12
CA SER A 997 -15.65 23.22 -2.12
C SER A 997 -15.66 22.62 -0.72
N CYS A 998 -14.79 23.14 0.14
CA CYS A 998 -14.66 22.69 1.53
C CYS A 998 -14.68 23.87 2.49
N SER A 999 -15.00 23.60 3.76
CA SER A 999 -14.70 24.45 4.91
C SER A 999 -13.83 23.69 5.90
N LEU A 1000 -13.01 24.41 6.67
CA LEU A 1000 -12.38 23.86 7.87
C LEU A 1000 -13.32 23.98 9.05
N CYS A 1001 -13.31 23.01 9.94
CA CYS A 1001 -14.15 22.90 11.13
C CYS A 1001 -13.32 22.26 12.26
N ASN A 1002 -13.78 22.38 13.50
CA ASN A 1002 -13.04 21.94 14.69
C ASN A 1002 -13.62 20.69 15.36
N ASP A 1003 -14.87 20.34 15.05
CA ASP A 1003 -15.56 19.14 15.52
C ASP A 1003 -15.78 19.13 17.04
N ASP A 1004 -14.86 18.49 17.78
CA ASP A 1004 -14.91 18.26 19.23
C ASP A 1004 -13.66 18.82 19.95
N PRO A 1005 -13.34 20.11 19.79
CA PRO A 1005 -12.00 20.63 20.09
C PRO A 1005 -11.55 20.40 21.54
N SER A 1006 -12.46 20.42 22.50
CA SER A 1006 -12.06 20.22 23.90
C SER A 1006 -11.70 18.78 24.19
N ILE A 1007 -12.45 17.83 23.62
CA ILE A 1007 -12.20 16.40 23.78
C ILE A 1007 -10.91 16.00 23.05
N LEU A 1008 -10.63 16.62 21.90
CA LEU A 1008 -9.49 16.33 21.04
C LEU A 1008 -8.18 17.01 21.50
N GLY A 1009 -8.23 17.83 22.55
CA GLY A 1009 -7.04 18.40 23.20
C GLY A 1009 -6.69 19.83 22.79
N GLN A 1010 -7.56 20.56 22.09
CA GLN A 1010 -7.39 21.98 21.76
C GLN A 1010 -7.49 22.90 22.99
N ASP A 1011 -8.12 22.45 24.08
CA ASP A 1011 -8.42 23.22 25.30
C ASP A 1011 -9.25 24.51 25.10
N VAL A 1012 -9.60 24.85 23.86
CA VAL A 1012 -10.39 26.03 23.50
C VAL A 1012 -11.39 25.69 22.41
N ASN A 1013 -12.53 26.39 22.40
CA ASN A 1013 -13.67 26.05 21.54
C ASN A 1013 -13.60 26.74 20.17
N GLY A 1014 -12.39 27.10 19.72
CA GLY A 1014 -12.14 27.84 18.48
C GLY A 1014 -11.75 26.93 17.32
N MET A 1015 -11.45 27.55 16.18
CA MET A 1015 -10.96 26.91 14.96
C MET A 1015 -9.50 27.28 14.66
N THR A 1016 -8.88 28.13 15.47
CA THR A 1016 -7.49 28.59 15.25
C THR A 1016 -6.49 27.45 15.16
N HIS A 1017 -6.64 26.39 15.96
CA HIS A 1017 -5.76 25.20 15.85
C HIS A 1017 -5.89 24.51 14.49
N ASP A 1018 -7.11 24.22 14.02
CA ASP A 1018 -7.34 23.58 12.72
C ASP A 1018 -6.87 24.44 11.55
N PHE A 1019 -7.12 25.75 11.60
CA PHE A 1019 -6.64 26.69 10.58
C PHE A 1019 -5.12 26.80 10.57
N TRP A 1020 -4.49 26.82 11.74
CA TRP A 1020 -3.03 26.86 11.86
C TRP A 1020 -2.42 25.57 11.32
N GLN A 1021 -2.97 24.42 11.70
CA GLN A 1021 -2.48 23.11 11.26
C GLN A 1021 -2.56 23.00 9.73
N ALA A 1022 -3.66 23.44 9.12
CA ALA A 1022 -3.83 23.51 7.67
C ALA A 1022 -2.83 24.47 6.99
N LEU A 1023 -2.65 25.67 7.54
CA LEU A 1023 -1.71 26.67 7.00
C LEU A 1023 -0.26 26.20 7.05
N GLN A 1024 0.13 25.59 8.15
CA GLN A 1024 1.49 25.12 8.32
C GLN A 1024 1.74 23.83 7.54
N GLY A 1025 0.79 22.89 7.59
CA GLY A 1025 0.94 21.55 7.02
C GLY A 1025 0.91 21.48 5.49
N TRP A 1026 0.22 22.41 4.81
CA TRP A 1026 -0.01 22.30 3.36
C TRP A 1026 0.60 23.47 2.58
N ASP A 1027 1.72 23.21 1.89
CA ASP A 1027 2.46 24.21 1.12
C ASP A 1027 1.62 25.00 0.11
N ASN A 1028 0.64 24.34 -0.52
CA ASN A 1028 -0.17 24.92 -1.60
C ASN A 1028 -1.49 25.58 -1.10
N LEU A 1029 -1.70 25.69 0.21
CA LEU A 1029 -2.87 26.38 0.75
C LEU A 1029 -2.62 27.89 0.80
N GLY A 1030 -1.70 28.30 1.68
CA GLY A 1030 -1.38 29.71 1.95
C GLY A 1030 -2.55 30.50 2.57
N LEU A 1031 -2.32 31.78 2.85
CA LEU A 1031 -3.32 32.67 3.45
C LEU A 1031 -4.58 32.78 2.58
N ALA A 1032 -4.43 32.91 1.26
CA ALA A 1032 -5.57 32.98 0.35
C ALA A 1032 -6.40 31.69 0.31
N GLY A 1033 -5.76 30.52 0.42
CA GLY A 1033 -6.47 29.25 0.53
C GLY A 1033 -7.31 29.18 1.81
N LEU A 1034 -6.76 29.62 2.95
CA LEU A 1034 -7.54 29.76 4.19
C LEU A 1034 -8.69 30.76 4.04
N GLY A 1035 -8.45 31.90 3.39
CA GLY A 1035 -9.48 32.90 3.09
C GLY A 1035 -10.64 32.28 2.30
N SER A 1036 -10.34 31.49 1.27
CA SER A 1036 -11.35 30.77 0.48
C SER A 1036 -12.14 29.75 1.30
N LEU A 1037 -11.49 29.00 2.21
CA LEU A 1037 -12.18 28.07 3.11
C LEU A 1037 -13.10 28.79 4.10
N ALA A 1038 -12.67 29.94 4.62
CA ALA A 1038 -13.49 30.81 5.48
C ALA A 1038 -14.66 31.44 4.71
N GLU A 1039 -14.46 31.91 3.47
CA GLU A 1039 -15.55 32.40 2.61
C GLU A 1039 -16.59 31.31 2.35
N ASN A 1040 -16.13 30.09 2.01
CA ASN A 1040 -17.00 28.95 1.78
C ASN A 1040 -17.85 28.62 3.02
N SER A 1041 -17.30 28.78 4.23
CA SER A 1041 -18.07 28.58 5.45
C SER A 1041 -19.28 29.52 5.55
N VAL A 1042 -19.14 30.78 5.12
CA VAL A 1042 -20.24 31.75 5.09
C VAL A 1042 -21.22 31.41 3.96
N ARG A 1043 -20.68 31.02 2.79
CA ARG A 1043 -21.48 30.68 1.61
C ARG A 1043 -22.39 29.48 1.83
N TRP A 1044 -21.98 28.51 2.64
CA TRP A 1044 -22.76 27.30 2.93
C TRP A 1044 -23.39 27.28 4.33
N ALA A 1045 -23.39 28.39 5.06
CA ALA A 1045 -24.08 28.50 6.35
C ALA A 1045 -25.62 28.45 6.19
N ALA A 1046 -26.29 27.84 7.18
CA ALA A 1046 -27.74 27.65 7.21
C ALA A 1046 -28.46 28.79 7.95
N PHE A 1047 -28.25 30.04 7.51
CA PHE A 1047 -28.78 31.24 8.17
C PHE A 1047 -30.31 31.26 8.32
N GLU A 1048 -31.01 30.71 7.33
CA GLU A 1048 -32.48 30.74 7.23
C GLU A 1048 -32.99 29.41 6.69
N ASP A 1049 -34.29 29.15 6.87
CA ASP A 1049 -34.95 28.03 6.21
C ASP A 1049 -35.13 28.33 4.73
N GLN A 1050 -34.81 27.34 3.90
CA GLN A 1050 -34.86 27.46 2.45
C GLN A 1050 -35.36 26.14 1.89
N SER A 1051 -36.17 26.18 0.84
CA SER A 1051 -36.40 25.02 -0.01
C SER A 1051 -35.09 24.60 -0.69
N SER A 1052 -35.07 23.39 -1.28
CA SER A 1052 -33.89 22.90 -2.00
C SER A 1052 -33.50 23.79 -3.20
N SER A 1053 -34.47 24.39 -3.88
CA SER A 1053 -34.22 25.31 -5.00
C SER A 1053 -33.63 26.64 -4.54
N GLU A 1054 -34.22 27.25 -3.49
CA GLU A 1054 -33.74 28.53 -2.94
C GLU A 1054 -32.32 28.40 -2.38
N TRP A 1055 -32.03 27.29 -1.67
CA TRP A 1055 -30.69 26.99 -1.18
C TRP A 1055 -29.65 27.00 -2.31
N LEU A 1056 -29.93 26.28 -3.41
CA LEU A 1056 -29.00 26.16 -4.53
C LEU A 1056 -28.84 27.47 -5.30
N GLU A 1057 -29.90 28.25 -5.45
CA GLU A 1057 -29.86 29.57 -6.09
C GLU A 1057 -29.03 30.54 -5.25
N ASP A 1058 -29.31 30.66 -3.95
CA ASP A 1058 -28.56 31.57 -3.09
C ASP A 1058 -27.09 31.18 -2.90
N VAL A 1059 -26.74 29.89 -2.90
CA VAL A 1059 -25.33 29.44 -2.87
C VAL A 1059 -24.59 29.87 -4.14
N LYS A 1060 -25.25 29.76 -5.31
CA LYS A 1060 -24.69 30.20 -6.60
C LYS A 1060 -24.54 31.72 -6.63
N ASP A 1061 -25.55 32.44 -6.19
CA ASP A 1061 -25.61 33.89 -6.27
C ASP A 1061 -24.97 34.57 -5.06
N ALA A 1062 -24.40 33.83 -4.10
CA ALA A 1062 -23.94 34.39 -2.82
C ALA A 1062 -22.99 35.61 -2.92
N SER A 1063 -22.22 35.74 -4.00
CA SER A 1063 -21.34 36.90 -4.21
C SER A 1063 -22.02 38.13 -4.82
N LEU A 1064 -23.18 37.96 -5.49
CA LEU A 1064 -23.86 39.02 -6.26
C LEU A 1064 -25.33 39.21 -5.84
N GLY A 1065 -25.86 38.33 -5.00
CA GLY A 1065 -27.22 38.31 -4.54
C GLY A 1065 -27.52 39.40 -3.51
N LYS A 1066 -28.79 39.43 -3.06
CA LYS A 1066 -29.29 40.41 -2.08
C LYS A 1066 -29.84 39.78 -0.79
N GLY A 1067 -29.87 38.45 -0.71
CA GLY A 1067 -30.35 37.70 0.45
C GLY A 1067 -29.42 37.75 1.65
N MET A 1068 -29.79 37.09 2.76
CA MET A 1068 -29.02 37.10 4.01
C MET A 1068 -27.60 36.59 3.79
N ARG A 1069 -27.44 35.48 3.06
CA ARG A 1069 -26.14 34.89 2.72
C ARG A 1069 -25.21 35.89 2.02
N ALA A 1070 -25.71 36.60 1.01
CA ALA A 1070 -24.92 37.58 0.28
C ALA A 1070 -24.51 38.76 1.16
N LYS A 1071 -25.41 39.23 2.03
CA LYS A 1071 -25.10 40.26 3.04
C LYS A 1071 -23.97 39.79 3.98
N ARG A 1072 -24.02 38.55 4.48
CA ARG A 1072 -22.97 38.01 5.37
C ARG A 1072 -21.63 37.83 4.66
N LEU A 1073 -21.63 37.43 3.38
CA LEU A 1073 -20.39 37.42 2.58
C LEU A 1073 -19.80 38.82 2.42
N GLN A 1074 -20.62 39.83 2.17
CA GLN A 1074 -20.15 41.22 2.07
C GLN A 1074 -19.55 41.71 3.39
N GLU A 1075 -20.23 41.46 4.52
CA GLU A 1075 -19.71 41.76 5.86
C GLU A 1075 -18.36 41.08 6.11
N TRP A 1076 -18.25 39.78 5.78
CA TRP A 1076 -17.00 39.03 5.92
C TRP A 1076 -15.88 39.54 4.99
N SER A 1077 -16.20 39.88 3.75
CA SER A 1077 -15.23 40.39 2.77
C SER A 1077 -14.60 41.71 3.24
N VAL A 1078 -15.39 42.60 3.87
CA VAL A 1078 -14.85 43.83 4.48
C VAL A 1078 -13.88 43.51 5.61
N GLU A 1079 -14.19 42.53 6.46
CA GLU A 1079 -13.33 42.12 7.56
C GLU A 1079 -12.07 41.41 7.10
N TRP A 1080 -12.16 40.62 6.03
CA TRP A 1080 -11.03 40.02 5.37
C TRP A 1080 -10.02 41.09 4.90
N GLU A 1081 -10.49 42.15 4.25
CA GLU A 1081 -9.62 43.26 3.82
C GLU A 1081 -9.02 44.02 5.02
N GLN A 1082 -9.79 44.23 6.09
CA GLN A 1082 -9.27 44.84 7.33
C GLN A 1082 -8.22 43.96 8.01
N PHE A 1083 -8.40 42.65 7.98
CA PHE A 1083 -7.45 41.68 8.50
C PHE A 1083 -6.16 41.66 7.67
N CYS A 1084 -6.27 41.69 6.34
CA CYS A 1084 -5.13 41.84 5.45
C CYS A 1084 -4.38 43.15 5.71
N LEU A 1085 -5.10 44.27 5.89
CA LEU A 1085 -4.51 45.55 6.28
C LEU A 1085 -3.72 45.45 7.59
N TRP A 1086 -4.28 44.77 8.59
CA TRP A 1086 -3.60 44.56 9.86
C TRP A 1086 -2.33 43.72 9.69
N ILE A 1087 -2.36 42.63 8.90
CA ILE A 1087 -1.15 41.83 8.63
C ILE A 1087 -0.06 42.70 8.00
N VAL A 1088 -0.41 43.49 6.99
CA VAL A 1088 0.54 44.39 6.31
C VAL A 1088 1.12 45.42 7.27
N THR A 1089 0.28 45.98 8.13
CA THR A 1089 0.70 47.01 9.10
C THR A 1089 1.59 46.44 10.20
N GLU A 1090 1.26 45.26 10.71
CA GLU A 1090 1.94 44.65 11.87
C GLU A 1090 3.22 43.91 11.46
N PHE A 1091 3.22 43.25 10.30
CA PHE A 1091 4.27 42.31 9.90
C PHE A 1091 5.00 42.67 8.60
N GLY A 1092 4.54 43.71 7.87
CA GLY A 1092 5.25 44.25 6.71
C GLY A 1092 6.45 45.08 7.17
N GLY A 1093 7.67 44.60 6.94
CA GLY A 1093 8.89 45.29 7.36
C GLY A 1093 9.05 46.68 6.74
N ASP A 1094 9.52 47.64 7.55
CA ASP A 1094 9.87 49.04 7.25
C ASP A 1094 9.08 49.71 6.12
N GLY A 1095 7.82 50.08 6.38
CA GLY A 1095 7.18 51.36 6.01
C GLY A 1095 7.11 51.84 4.55
N ASP A 1096 7.88 51.29 3.62
CA ASP A 1096 8.00 51.76 2.23
C ASP A 1096 6.93 51.15 1.33
N SER A 1097 6.51 49.91 1.57
CA SER A 1097 5.35 49.28 0.90
C SER A 1097 4.02 49.93 1.32
N ALA A 1098 3.88 50.28 2.60
CA ALA A 1098 2.73 51.03 3.11
C ALA A 1098 2.70 52.51 2.63
N ARG A 1099 3.87 53.11 2.35
CA ARG A 1099 3.98 54.44 1.71
C ARG A 1099 3.63 54.41 0.23
N GLN A 1100 4.13 53.44 -0.53
CA GLN A 1100 3.78 53.29 -1.96
C GLN A 1100 2.28 53.07 -2.18
N ILE A 1101 1.63 52.25 -1.35
CA ILE A 1101 0.17 52.03 -1.45
C ILE A 1101 -0.62 53.28 -1.05
N ARG A 1102 -0.10 54.13 -0.15
CA ARG A 1102 -0.70 55.43 0.19
C ARG A 1102 -0.46 56.49 -0.89
N GLU A 1103 0.69 56.46 -1.57
CA GLU A 1103 1.07 57.43 -2.60
C GLU A 1103 0.43 57.12 -3.97
N ASP A 1104 0.20 55.85 -4.31
CA ASP A 1104 -0.53 55.43 -5.52
C ASP A 1104 -2.06 55.44 -5.35
N GLY A 1105 -2.56 55.69 -4.13
CA GLY A 1105 -3.98 55.74 -3.79
C GLY A 1105 -4.66 57.12 -3.94
N ASP A 1106 -3.91 58.18 -4.25
CA ASP A 1106 -4.47 59.54 -4.44
C ASP A 1106 -4.94 59.76 -5.89
N GLY A 1107 -6.16 59.29 -6.18
CA GLY A 1107 -6.97 59.62 -7.36
C GLY A 1107 -8.48 59.38 -7.07
N PRO A 1108 -9.40 60.27 -7.50
CA PRO A 1108 -10.34 60.91 -6.60
C PRO A 1108 -11.61 60.09 -6.33
N LEU A 1109 -11.85 59.76 -5.06
CA LEU A 1109 -13.20 59.65 -4.51
C LEU A 1109 -13.41 60.80 -3.52
N ALA A 1110 -13.54 61.99 -4.09
CA ALA A 1110 -14.15 63.11 -3.41
C ALA A 1110 -15.63 62.80 -3.17
N ALA A 1111 -16.08 63.13 -1.96
CA ALA A 1111 -17.44 63.05 -1.47
C ALA A 1111 -18.51 63.48 -2.48
N GLN A 1112 -19.56 62.66 -2.62
CA GLN A 1112 -20.94 63.10 -2.80
C GLN A 1112 -21.87 62.10 -2.08
N ASP A 1113 -22.52 62.61 -1.03
CA ASP A 1113 -23.76 62.22 -0.32
C ASP A 1113 -24.19 60.73 -0.20
#